data_AF-A0A848U6K5-F1
#
_entry.id   AF-A0A848U6K5-F1
#
_cell.length_a   1.000
_cell.length_b   1.000
_cell.length_c   1.000
_cell.angle_alpha   90.00
_cell.angle_beta   90.00
_cell.angle_gamma   90.00
#
_symmetry.space_group_name_H-M   'P 1'
#
loop_
_entity.id
_entity.type
_entity.pdbx_description
1 polymer ?
#
loop_
_entity_poly.entity_id
_entity_poly.type
_entity_poly.pdbx_seq_one_letter_code
_entity_poly.pdbx_strand_id
1 'polypeptide(L)'
;MSLRVSSVKNFLKSAAHQHKDPQVRLGFVNDVEPDAPDAQETLTELARNDEDVAVRVAAIGKLDELNTLRELLDANGDDASAVASAAEARLADRFSNGAVSDIAVRALLASHAARLAMPIAAHSAIPGQRESALQAIEDEATLVTVVQQSRFHDTRLAAALRLSQHDSMRAALGAVRSRDKVVAKQLQHKLDAAAAEEAALIARRHAVTSTLKQAQALNEGVWTPQHGGRLQAVRERWHALDAQDRSSSDAAFTQAIAEAEQRLQDYLAAQASETTAQTGAEAATGALATSTSGAASGAASGAGSAVVETPAAAPVAKVEDPALTGIQEVLSTTTIAELPACVERLQSDVDGDETLAASPHVRSVLAHAHSVAVLFDPPYEINKARPTALQNRIRRVASLLDIPRLLPGMDLSDHTYVQELQSHLDQLQDRLGKARQESSDRIKATHRQFAALSGIIKEGKWGPANSMLRRLQKKLGAMEAEERVSLDDKLTRAEQQLAEMADWQDFAARPKLEALCVSMEALPGKNSPPEELAREVRELQSAWKAMGVSRASNELWTRFKSAGDAAYEPCKAWFDSKQKERQEKLDAKARLCDELEAARATLDAAPGAEPDWKAVARQVNHAKREWSRNRVPDRKPDKSLEARFSDALKPFETALAEQYDRNTKEKEILVDKAAALASGDITQHTANQAKSLLSTWKLVGIMRRKEDQALWEVFNGHLGSIFKHQHQVERQKQRAGLEHVFRAKDIIKQLKKLARGDSLDESEVQSLSTEFQALAEFPERDRKFLLRDFRQALDACSRVQDNASRRRIQAELEERRRLVGLCEQLEQAVEHPDTLSDTLVDDVTHAWEASDTRVSPELGTLLQKRRDAALHHLNNGTQPDYAANESLRRDLLIRMEVAAGIDTPAEDKARRMQYQLQHLQEGMTSAGLGDSRQVLEQLEQEWMTTGPVRRSVHDALNSRYLKAFQR
;
A
#
# COMPACT_ATOMS: atom_id res chain seq x y z
N MET A 1 -20.25 -66.28 1.63
CA MET A 1 -20.15 -66.61 3.07
C MET A 1 -20.77 -65.43 3.80
N SER A 2 -21.94 -65.50 4.44
CA SER A 2 -22.49 -66.52 5.33
C SER A 2 -23.93 -66.92 4.99
N LEU A 3 -24.25 -68.19 5.22
CA LEU A 3 -25.58 -68.80 5.14
C LEU A 3 -26.50 -68.28 6.25
N ARG A 4 -27.81 -68.13 5.97
CA ARG A 4 -28.88 -68.48 6.91
C ARG A 4 -30.19 -68.76 6.18
N VAL A 5 -30.37 -70.05 5.91
CA VAL A 5 -31.57 -70.89 6.10
C VAL A 5 -32.93 -70.19 6.03
N SER A 6 -33.64 -70.48 4.94
CA SER A 6 -35.10 -70.49 4.88
C SER A 6 -35.65 -71.71 5.64
N SER A 7 -36.68 -71.51 6.47
CA SER A 7 -37.50 -72.60 7.02
C SER A 7 -38.97 -72.26 6.90
N VAL A 8 -39.72 -73.22 6.34
CA VAL A 8 -41.14 -73.15 6.00
C VAL A 8 -41.97 -73.83 7.09
N LYS A 9 -43.06 -73.15 7.49
CA LYS A 9 -44.36 -73.58 8.08
C LYS A 9 -44.40 -74.33 9.44
N ASN A 10 -45.14 -73.74 10.38
CA ASN A 10 -45.86 -74.42 11.46
C ASN A 10 -47.33 -73.93 11.47
N PHE A 11 -48.28 -74.83 11.23
CA PHE A 11 -49.71 -74.56 11.01
C PHE A 11 -50.58 -74.70 12.28
N LEU A 12 -49.99 -74.60 13.48
CA LEU A 12 -50.68 -74.76 14.79
C LEU A 12 -50.22 -73.78 15.88
N LYS A 13 -49.60 -72.65 15.51
CA LYS A 13 -49.28 -71.58 16.46
C LYS A 13 -50.29 -70.46 16.29
N SER A 14 -51.00 -70.11 17.37
CA SER A 14 -51.78 -68.88 17.42
C SER A 14 -50.89 -67.73 16.95
N ALA A 15 -51.43 -66.83 16.14
CA ALA A 15 -50.68 -65.64 15.73
C ALA A 15 -50.15 -64.91 16.97
N ALA A 16 -48.98 -64.28 16.89
CA ALA A 16 -48.29 -63.75 18.07
C ALA A 16 -49.14 -62.75 18.87
N HIS A 17 -50.05 -62.02 18.20
CA HIS A 17 -51.03 -61.12 18.82
C HIS A 17 -52.21 -61.82 19.53
N GLN A 18 -52.42 -63.12 19.33
CA GLN A 18 -53.47 -63.93 19.98
C GLN A 18 -52.87 -64.92 21.00
N HIS A 19 -51.58 -64.79 21.32
CA HIS A 19 -50.91 -65.70 22.25
C HIS A 19 -51.46 -65.52 23.68
N LYS A 20 -51.58 -66.60 24.46
CA LYS A 20 -52.13 -66.54 25.84
C LYS A 20 -51.29 -65.70 26.80
N ASP A 21 -49.97 -65.74 26.65
CA ASP A 21 -49.03 -64.93 27.44
C ASP A 21 -49.00 -63.47 26.97
N PRO A 22 -49.36 -62.48 27.82
CA PRO A 22 -49.35 -61.06 27.47
C PRO A 22 -47.97 -60.52 27.11
N GLN A 23 -46.87 -61.09 27.62
CA GLN A 23 -45.52 -60.65 27.26
C GLN A 23 -45.19 -60.95 25.79
N VAL A 24 -45.74 -62.03 25.24
CA VAL A 24 -45.59 -62.37 23.83
C VAL A 24 -46.41 -61.42 22.96
N ARG A 25 -47.63 -61.05 23.39
CA ARG A 25 -48.46 -60.05 22.70
C ARG A 25 -47.83 -58.66 22.75
N LEU A 26 -47.27 -58.26 23.89
CA LEU A 26 -46.52 -57.01 24.04
C LEU A 26 -45.28 -56.98 23.15
N GLY A 27 -44.54 -58.08 23.08
CA GLY A 27 -43.41 -58.24 22.15
C GLY A 27 -43.83 -58.05 20.70
N PHE A 28 -44.95 -58.66 20.29
CA PHE A 28 -45.53 -58.43 18.95
C PHE A 28 -45.84 -56.95 18.72
N VAL A 29 -46.55 -56.30 19.64
CA VAL A 29 -46.89 -54.87 19.50
C VAL A 29 -45.64 -54.02 19.35
N ASN A 30 -44.56 -54.31 20.09
CA ASN A 30 -43.30 -53.57 20.01
C ASN A 30 -42.58 -53.77 18.66
N ASP A 31 -42.65 -54.97 18.08
CA ASP A 31 -41.95 -55.31 16.83
C ASP A 31 -42.74 -54.92 15.56
N VAL A 32 -44.06 -54.76 15.66
CA VAL A 32 -44.91 -54.44 14.50
C VAL A 32 -44.63 -53.03 13.97
N GLU A 33 -44.36 -52.95 12.66
CA GLU A 33 -44.32 -51.70 11.92
C GLU A 33 -45.75 -51.18 11.69
N PRO A 34 -46.09 -49.97 12.16
CA PRO A 34 -47.46 -49.44 12.09
C PRO A 34 -47.96 -49.16 10.68
N ASP A 35 -47.07 -49.02 9.70
CA ASP A 35 -47.39 -48.74 8.29
C ASP A 35 -47.78 -50.00 7.48
N ALA A 36 -47.69 -51.20 8.08
CA ALA A 36 -48.07 -52.44 7.41
C ALA A 36 -49.60 -52.52 7.22
N PRO A 37 -50.09 -52.99 6.06
CA PRO A 37 -51.50 -52.87 5.66
C PRO A 37 -52.50 -53.52 6.63
N ASP A 38 -52.13 -54.60 7.33
CA ASP A 38 -52.99 -55.32 8.28
C ASP A 38 -52.68 -54.98 9.77
N ALA A 39 -51.65 -54.16 10.02
CA ALA A 39 -51.17 -53.88 11.37
C ALA A 39 -52.10 -52.95 12.15
N GLN A 40 -52.68 -51.93 11.50
CA GLN A 40 -53.57 -50.98 12.16
C GLN A 40 -54.87 -51.64 12.65
N GLU A 41 -55.45 -52.57 11.89
CA GLU A 41 -56.64 -53.31 12.30
C GLU A 41 -56.35 -54.17 13.53
N THR A 42 -55.22 -54.90 13.51
CA THR A 42 -54.76 -55.73 14.64
C THR A 42 -54.46 -54.89 15.89
N LEU A 43 -53.80 -53.73 15.72
CA LEU A 43 -53.51 -52.81 16.83
C LEU A 43 -54.80 -52.21 17.40
N THR A 44 -55.80 -51.92 16.57
CA THR A 44 -57.12 -51.42 17.01
C THR A 44 -57.84 -52.47 17.85
N GLU A 45 -57.83 -53.74 17.43
CA GLU A 45 -58.40 -54.85 18.22
C GLU A 45 -57.70 -55.00 19.58
N LEU A 46 -56.37 -55.00 19.60
CA LEU A 46 -55.58 -55.10 20.84
C LEU A 46 -55.82 -53.90 21.77
N ALA A 47 -55.88 -52.68 21.24
CA ALA A 47 -56.14 -51.48 22.04
C ALA A 47 -57.53 -51.47 22.69
N ARG A 48 -58.55 -51.97 21.96
CA ARG A 48 -59.93 -52.01 22.44
C ARG A 48 -60.18 -53.15 23.43
N ASN A 49 -59.69 -54.35 23.12
CA ASN A 49 -60.24 -55.59 23.69
C ASN A 49 -59.23 -56.49 24.42
N ASP A 50 -57.94 -56.17 24.46
CA ASP A 50 -56.96 -57.02 25.17
C ASP A 50 -57.21 -57.00 26.69
N GLU A 51 -57.02 -58.13 27.37
CA GLU A 51 -57.21 -58.26 28.81
C GLU A 51 -56.06 -57.61 29.62
N ASP A 52 -54.88 -57.43 29.01
CA ASP A 52 -53.70 -56.86 29.67
C ASP A 52 -53.49 -55.39 29.29
N VAL A 53 -53.47 -54.53 30.31
CA VAL A 53 -53.33 -53.07 30.17
C VAL A 53 -52.06 -52.66 29.45
N ALA A 54 -50.95 -53.34 29.70
CA ALA A 54 -49.67 -52.99 29.11
C ALA A 54 -49.69 -53.24 27.60
N VAL A 55 -50.35 -54.33 27.17
CA VAL A 55 -50.57 -54.61 25.74
C VAL A 55 -51.46 -53.55 25.11
N ARG A 56 -52.55 -53.15 25.79
CA ARG A 56 -53.44 -52.08 25.32
C ARG A 56 -52.71 -50.75 25.15
N VAL A 57 -52.00 -50.30 26.18
CA VAL A 57 -51.25 -49.03 26.16
C VAL A 57 -50.18 -49.03 25.07
N ALA A 58 -49.45 -50.14 24.92
CA ALA A 58 -48.46 -50.28 23.85
C ALA A 58 -49.11 -50.22 22.46
N ALA A 59 -50.28 -50.86 22.28
CA ALA A 59 -51.00 -50.85 21.01
C ALA A 59 -51.49 -49.45 20.66
N ILE A 60 -52.06 -48.73 21.64
CA ILE A 60 -52.52 -47.34 21.50
C ILE A 60 -51.38 -46.43 21.03
N GLY A 61 -50.16 -46.61 21.54
CA GLY A 61 -48.99 -45.85 21.15
C GLY A 61 -48.63 -45.93 19.66
N LYS A 62 -49.16 -46.92 18.92
CA LYS A 62 -48.92 -47.13 17.49
C LYS A 62 -50.14 -46.92 16.59
N LEU A 63 -51.28 -46.52 17.14
CA LEU A 63 -52.52 -46.30 16.38
C LEU A 63 -52.50 -45.00 15.57
N ASP A 64 -53.01 -45.06 14.34
CA ASP A 64 -53.20 -43.87 13.49
C ASP A 64 -54.67 -43.48 13.29
N GLU A 65 -55.60 -44.38 13.60
CA GLU A 65 -57.03 -44.13 13.43
C GLU A 65 -57.57 -43.17 14.50
N LEU A 66 -57.84 -41.93 14.10
CA LEU A 66 -58.30 -40.85 14.99
C LEU A 66 -59.66 -41.13 15.64
N ASN A 67 -60.56 -41.85 14.97
CA ASN A 67 -61.86 -42.20 15.55
C ASN A 67 -61.71 -43.20 16.69
N THR A 68 -60.85 -44.22 16.52
CA THR A 68 -60.53 -45.19 17.58
C THR A 68 -59.82 -44.50 18.74
N LEU A 69 -58.85 -43.63 18.49
CA LEU A 69 -58.21 -42.86 19.55
C LEU A 69 -59.20 -41.96 20.31
N ARG A 70 -60.16 -41.34 19.61
CA ARG A 70 -61.24 -40.58 20.23
C ARG A 70 -62.13 -41.45 21.12
N GLU A 71 -62.53 -42.63 20.65
CA GLU A 71 -63.35 -43.57 21.42
C GLU A 71 -62.63 -44.07 22.68
N LEU A 72 -61.31 -44.27 22.61
CA LEU A 72 -60.50 -44.72 23.74
C LEU A 72 -60.31 -43.65 24.83
N LEU A 73 -60.60 -42.37 24.55
CA LEU A 73 -60.69 -41.33 25.58
C LEU A 73 -61.90 -41.55 26.51
N ASP A 74 -62.95 -42.19 26.01
CA ASP A 74 -64.18 -42.55 26.72
C ASP A 74 -64.10 -43.97 27.33
N ALA A 75 -62.90 -44.55 27.44
CA ALA A 75 -62.71 -45.87 28.02
C ALA A 75 -63.26 -45.93 29.45
N ASN A 76 -63.96 -47.02 29.77
CA ASN A 76 -64.58 -47.28 31.07
C ASN A 76 -64.04 -48.58 31.67
N GLY A 77 -63.93 -48.67 33.00
CA GLY A 77 -63.39 -49.82 33.72
C GLY A 77 -62.15 -49.50 34.56
N ASP A 78 -61.54 -50.51 35.18
CA ASP A 78 -60.42 -50.35 36.11
C ASP A 78 -59.17 -49.73 35.44
N ASP A 79 -58.99 -49.96 34.14
CA ASP A 79 -57.84 -49.47 33.36
C ASP A 79 -58.13 -48.20 32.54
N ALA A 80 -59.34 -47.64 32.70
CA ALA A 80 -59.82 -46.49 31.93
C ALA A 80 -58.85 -45.31 31.93
N SER A 81 -58.26 -44.99 33.09
CA SER A 81 -57.32 -43.88 33.23
C SER A 81 -56.03 -44.09 32.42
N ALA A 82 -55.47 -45.30 32.45
CA ALA A 82 -54.26 -45.64 31.71
C ALA A 82 -54.49 -45.62 30.20
N VAL A 83 -55.64 -46.14 29.75
CA VAL A 83 -56.05 -46.17 28.35
C VAL A 83 -56.33 -44.76 27.81
N ALA A 84 -57.10 -43.95 28.55
CA ALA A 84 -57.39 -42.58 28.16
C ALA A 84 -56.11 -41.73 28.11
N SER A 85 -55.22 -41.87 29.10
CA SER A 85 -53.93 -41.16 29.10
C SER A 85 -53.02 -41.59 27.94
N ALA A 86 -52.98 -42.88 27.59
CA ALA A 86 -52.26 -43.37 26.42
C ALA A 86 -52.84 -42.81 25.11
N ALA A 87 -54.17 -42.73 25.00
CA ALA A 87 -54.85 -42.15 23.84
C ALA A 87 -54.58 -40.64 23.73
N GLU A 88 -54.61 -39.90 24.84
CA GLU A 88 -54.22 -38.48 24.89
C GLU A 88 -52.77 -38.28 24.44
N ALA A 89 -51.83 -39.09 24.94
CA ALA A 89 -50.42 -39.02 24.58
C ALA A 89 -50.20 -39.31 23.09
N ARG A 90 -50.89 -40.31 22.53
CA ARG A 90 -50.83 -40.61 21.09
C ARG A 90 -51.42 -39.47 20.26
N LEU A 91 -52.57 -38.92 20.66
CA LEU A 91 -53.17 -37.76 19.98
C LEU A 91 -52.23 -36.54 20.04
N ALA A 92 -51.57 -36.29 21.16
CA ALA A 92 -50.57 -35.22 21.32
C ALA A 92 -49.38 -35.38 20.35
N ASP A 93 -48.87 -36.60 20.17
CA ASP A 93 -47.84 -36.91 19.16
C ASP A 93 -48.37 -36.63 17.74
N ARG A 94 -49.59 -37.07 17.41
CA ARG A 94 -50.23 -36.82 16.12
C ARG A 94 -50.41 -35.31 15.84
N PHE A 95 -50.82 -34.52 16.83
CA PHE A 95 -50.90 -33.05 16.70
C PHE A 95 -49.52 -32.42 16.49
N SER A 96 -48.52 -32.90 17.22
CA SER A 96 -47.12 -32.43 17.12
C SER A 96 -46.52 -32.65 15.74
N ASN A 97 -46.92 -33.74 15.07
CA ASN A 97 -46.48 -34.12 13.73
C ASN A 97 -47.35 -33.50 12.62
N GLY A 98 -48.37 -32.72 12.97
CA GLY A 98 -49.27 -32.07 12.00
C GLY A 98 -50.15 -33.06 11.24
N ALA A 99 -50.36 -34.26 11.78
CA ALA A 99 -51.00 -35.37 11.08
C ALA A 99 -52.52 -35.46 11.35
N VAL A 100 -53.13 -34.35 11.79
CA VAL A 100 -54.56 -34.22 12.10
C VAL A 100 -55.11 -32.99 11.38
N SER A 101 -56.23 -33.15 10.67
CA SER A 101 -56.88 -32.07 9.92
C SER A 101 -57.61 -31.09 10.85
N ASP A 102 -57.78 -29.85 10.39
CA ASP A 102 -58.49 -28.81 11.16
C ASP A 102 -59.94 -29.19 11.50
N ILE A 103 -60.62 -29.91 10.60
CA ILE A 103 -61.99 -30.41 10.82
C ILE A 103 -61.98 -31.43 11.96
N ALA A 104 -61.02 -32.36 11.97
CA ALA A 104 -60.88 -33.35 13.03
C ALA A 104 -60.53 -32.71 14.38
N VAL A 105 -59.65 -31.70 14.40
CA VAL A 105 -59.34 -30.94 15.63
C VAL A 105 -60.59 -30.27 16.19
N ARG A 106 -61.41 -29.63 15.35
CA ARG A 106 -62.67 -29.00 15.80
C ARG A 106 -63.64 -30.03 16.39
N ALA A 107 -63.79 -31.20 15.74
CA ALA A 107 -64.65 -32.27 16.25
C ALA A 107 -64.13 -32.87 17.59
N LEU A 108 -62.81 -33.01 17.72
CA LEU A 108 -62.17 -33.47 18.95
C LEU A 108 -62.33 -32.45 20.09
N LEU A 109 -62.13 -31.16 19.83
CA LEU A 109 -62.37 -30.11 20.83
C LEU A 109 -63.85 -30.03 21.21
N ALA A 110 -64.78 -30.18 20.27
CA ALA A 110 -66.22 -30.14 20.57
C ALA A 110 -66.68 -31.28 21.49
N SER A 111 -66.00 -32.43 21.45
CA SER A 111 -66.36 -33.60 22.28
C SER A 111 -65.51 -33.75 23.54
N HIS A 112 -64.23 -33.35 23.50
CA HIS A 112 -63.23 -33.66 24.52
C HIS A 112 -62.31 -32.45 24.87
N ALA A 113 -62.82 -31.22 24.81
CA ALA A 113 -62.05 -30.00 25.11
C ALA A 113 -61.26 -30.09 26.42
N ALA A 114 -61.87 -30.59 27.50
CA ALA A 114 -61.24 -30.66 28.83
C ALA A 114 -59.93 -31.47 28.84
N ARG A 115 -59.80 -32.48 27.98
CA ARG A 115 -58.61 -33.33 27.86
C ARG A 115 -57.65 -32.82 26.79
N LEU A 116 -58.18 -32.38 25.66
CA LEU A 116 -57.38 -32.15 24.45
C LEU A 116 -57.02 -30.69 24.20
N ALA A 117 -57.71 -29.71 24.79
CA ALA A 117 -57.46 -28.30 24.51
C ALA A 117 -56.03 -27.87 24.91
N MET A 118 -55.55 -28.30 26.07
CA MET A 118 -54.17 -27.99 26.51
C MET A 118 -53.12 -28.66 25.61
N PRO A 119 -53.15 -30.00 25.37
CA PRO A 119 -52.17 -30.64 24.48
C PRO A 119 -52.17 -30.07 23.06
N ILE A 120 -53.35 -29.77 22.48
CA ILE A 120 -53.45 -29.16 21.15
C ILE A 120 -52.83 -27.77 21.16
N ALA A 121 -53.17 -26.93 22.14
CA ALA A 121 -52.60 -25.59 22.28
C ALA A 121 -51.07 -25.62 22.47
N ALA A 122 -50.56 -26.52 23.31
CA ALA A 122 -49.13 -26.59 23.63
C ALA A 122 -48.28 -27.20 22.51
N HIS A 123 -48.82 -28.20 21.78
CA HIS A 123 -47.99 -29.07 20.95
C HIS A 123 -48.33 -29.09 19.45
N SER A 124 -49.55 -28.69 19.03
CA SER A 124 -49.91 -28.73 17.60
C SER A 124 -48.94 -27.93 16.73
N ALA A 125 -48.48 -28.54 15.64
CA ALA A 125 -47.63 -27.87 14.66
C ALA A 125 -48.36 -26.72 13.94
N ILE A 126 -49.69 -26.78 13.84
CA ILE A 126 -50.51 -25.87 13.01
C ILE A 126 -51.04 -24.71 13.86
N PRO A 127 -50.72 -23.44 13.52
CA PRO A 127 -51.12 -22.27 14.32
C PRO A 127 -52.64 -22.12 14.54
N GLY A 128 -53.47 -22.32 13.51
CA GLY A 128 -54.92 -22.19 13.61
C GLY A 128 -55.56 -23.23 14.55
N GLN A 129 -54.94 -24.40 14.69
CA GLN A 129 -55.37 -25.42 15.64
C GLN A 129 -55.02 -25.02 17.07
N ARG A 130 -53.83 -24.47 17.30
CA ARG A 130 -53.44 -23.93 18.61
C ARG A 130 -54.35 -22.80 19.06
N GLU A 131 -54.72 -21.90 18.15
CA GLU A 131 -55.65 -20.81 18.43
C GLU A 131 -57.06 -21.32 18.79
N SER A 132 -57.60 -22.27 18.00
CA SER A 132 -58.91 -22.89 18.28
C SER A 132 -58.93 -23.60 19.64
N ALA A 133 -57.82 -24.27 19.99
CA ALA A 133 -57.68 -24.94 21.27
C ALA A 133 -57.52 -23.97 22.44
N LEU A 134 -56.75 -22.88 22.26
CA LEU A 134 -56.67 -21.81 23.25
C LEU A 134 -58.04 -21.19 23.53
N GLN A 135 -58.87 -20.97 22.51
CA GLN A 135 -60.23 -20.44 22.69
C GLN A 135 -61.13 -21.38 23.50
N ALA A 136 -60.91 -22.69 23.45
CA ALA A 136 -61.64 -23.69 24.24
C ALA A 136 -61.17 -23.79 25.71
N ILE A 137 -60.07 -23.13 26.09
CA ILE A 137 -59.59 -23.08 27.49
C ILE A 137 -60.19 -21.86 28.18
N GLU A 138 -60.89 -22.07 29.29
CA GLU A 138 -61.53 -21.01 30.08
C GLU A 138 -60.76 -20.67 31.35
N ASP A 139 -60.10 -21.65 31.98
CA ASP A 139 -59.44 -21.47 33.26
C ASP A 139 -57.99 -21.00 33.15
N GLU A 140 -57.59 -20.10 34.05
CA GLU A 140 -56.24 -19.53 34.04
C GLU A 140 -55.16 -20.56 34.40
N ALA A 141 -55.48 -21.61 35.17
CA ALA A 141 -54.52 -22.66 35.54
C ALA A 141 -54.05 -23.46 34.32
N THR A 142 -54.97 -23.82 33.43
CA THR A 142 -54.68 -24.48 32.17
C THR A 142 -53.94 -23.54 31.21
N LEU A 143 -54.30 -22.25 31.16
CA LEU A 143 -53.53 -21.26 30.40
C LEU A 143 -52.08 -21.13 30.88
N VAL A 144 -51.84 -21.13 32.20
CA VAL A 144 -50.48 -21.16 32.78
C VAL A 144 -49.74 -22.43 32.35
N THR A 145 -50.42 -23.57 32.32
CA THR A 145 -49.86 -24.84 31.84
C THR A 145 -49.48 -24.76 30.36
N VAL A 146 -50.30 -24.13 29.51
CA VAL A 146 -49.95 -23.87 28.11
C VAL A 146 -48.73 -22.97 28.00
N VAL A 147 -48.63 -21.92 28.82
CA VAL A 147 -47.44 -21.03 28.86
C VAL A 147 -46.18 -21.82 29.26
N GLN A 148 -46.30 -22.77 30.19
CA GLN A 148 -45.22 -23.63 30.66
C GLN A 148 -44.77 -24.67 29.63
N GLN A 149 -45.71 -25.32 28.96
CA GLN A 149 -45.43 -26.49 28.13
C GLN A 149 -45.24 -26.16 26.64
N SER A 150 -45.86 -25.08 26.15
CA SER A 150 -45.79 -24.73 24.73
C SER A 150 -44.38 -24.34 24.30
N ARG A 151 -43.93 -24.94 23.19
CA ARG A 151 -42.69 -24.54 22.50
C ARG A 151 -42.87 -23.32 21.60
N PHE A 152 -44.11 -22.93 21.31
CA PHE A 152 -44.43 -21.87 20.35
C PHE A 152 -44.64 -20.51 21.02
N HIS A 153 -43.98 -19.48 20.50
CA HIS A 153 -44.01 -18.14 21.07
C HIS A 153 -45.39 -17.48 21.01
N ASP A 154 -46.05 -17.55 19.85
CA ASP A 154 -47.39 -17.03 19.58
C ASP A 154 -48.43 -17.57 20.58
N THR A 155 -48.40 -18.88 20.83
CA THR A 155 -49.30 -19.53 21.79
C THR A 155 -49.01 -19.11 23.22
N ARG A 156 -47.74 -19.05 23.64
CA ARG A 156 -47.38 -18.56 24.99
C ARG A 156 -47.84 -17.12 25.19
N LEU A 157 -47.67 -16.26 24.18
CA LEU A 157 -48.10 -14.87 24.25
C LEU A 157 -49.62 -14.76 24.34
N ALA A 158 -50.37 -15.47 23.48
CA ALA A 158 -51.82 -15.46 23.48
C ALA A 158 -52.42 -15.96 24.82
N ALA A 159 -51.85 -17.03 25.39
CA ALA A 159 -52.26 -17.53 26.71
C ALA A 159 -51.91 -16.54 27.83
N ALA A 160 -50.71 -15.98 27.83
CA ALA A 160 -50.26 -15.01 28.85
C ALA A 160 -51.07 -13.70 28.84
N LEU A 161 -51.51 -13.23 27.68
CA LEU A 161 -52.33 -12.02 27.56
C LEU A 161 -53.70 -12.17 28.22
N ARG A 162 -54.24 -13.39 28.26
CA ARG A 162 -55.53 -13.71 28.89
C ARG A 162 -55.47 -13.86 30.42
N LEU A 163 -54.28 -13.93 31.01
CA LEU A 163 -54.14 -14.01 32.47
C LEU A 163 -54.45 -12.67 33.13
N SER A 164 -55.28 -12.68 34.16
CA SER A 164 -55.70 -11.49 34.92
C SER A 164 -55.38 -11.60 36.41
N GLN A 165 -55.33 -12.82 36.96
CA GLN A 165 -55.03 -13.02 38.38
C GLN A 165 -53.55 -12.83 38.68
N HIS A 166 -53.27 -12.20 39.81
CA HIS A 166 -51.92 -11.88 40.24
C HIS A 166 -51.04 -13.14 40.35
N ASP A 167 -51.58 -14.23 40.91
CA ASP A 167 -50.82 -15.46 41.14
C ASP A 167 -50.57 -16.24 39.84
N SER A 168 -51.57 -16.31 38.95
CA SER A 168 -51.44 -16.90 37.61
C SER A 168 -50.37 -16.19 36.78
N MET A 169 -50.36 -14.84 36.79
CA MET A 169 -49.35 -14.05 36.08
C MET A 169 -47.93 -14.28 36.64
N ARG A 170 -47.78 -14.40 37.97
CA ARG A 170 -46.47 -14.73 38.59
C ARG A 170 -46.01 -16.15 38.23
N ALA A 171 -46.90 -17.12 38.28
CA ALA A 171 -46.59 -18.51 37.94
C ALA A 171 -46.17 -18.64 36.46
N ALA A 172 -46.91 -17.99 35.55
CA ALA A 172 -46.55 -17.91 34.14
C ALA A 172 -45.21 -17.19 33.93
N LEU A 173 -44.99 -16.04 34.58
CA LEU A 173 -43.74 -15.29 34.48
C LEU A 173 -42.53 -16.12 34.91
N GLY A 174 -42.64 -16.85 36.02
CA GLY A 174 -41.59 -17.75 36.51
C GLY A 174 -41.20 -18.80 35.47
N ALA A 175 -42.18 -19.34 34.73
CA ALA A 175 -41.95 -20.34 33.70
C ALA A 175 -41.29 -19.80 32.43
N VAL A 176 -41.59 -18.55 32.04
CA VAL A 176 -41.06 -17.97 30.78
C VAL A 176 -39.85 -17.06 30.98
N ARG A 177 -39.47 -16.71 32.22
CA ARG A 177 -38.40 -15.74 32.51
C ARG A 177 -37.09 -16.00 31.76
N SER A 178 -36.71 -17.28 31.61
CA SER A 178 -35.52 -17.71 30.86
C SER A 178 -35.82 -18.22 29.44
N ARG A 179 -37.07 -18.62 29.16
CA ARG A 179 -37.48 -19.31 27.92
C ARG A 179 -38.07 -18.38 26.86
N ASP A 180 -38.84 -17.37 27.26
CA ASP A 180 -39.51 -16.44 26.36
C ASP A 180 -39.56 -15.03 26.96
N LYS A 181 -38.53 -14.25 26.62
CA LYS A 181 -38.29 -12.90 27.17
C LYS A 181 -39.37 -11.90 26.78
N VAL A 182 -40.00 -12.07 25.62
CA VAL A 182 -41.06 -11.17 25.13
C VAL A 182 -42.32 -11.37 25.96
N VAL A 183 -42.73 -12.64 26.16
CA VAL A 183 -43.88 -12.97 27.02
C VAL A 183 -43.60 -12.61 28.48
N ALA A 184 -42.38 -12.86 28.97
CA ALA A 184 -41.97 -12.47 30.31
C ALA A 184 -42.06 -10.94 30.53
N LYS A 185 -41.60 -10.14 29.57
CA LYS A 185 -41.71 -8.67 29.63
C LYS A 185 -43.18 -8.23 29.64
N GLN A 186 -44.04 -8.86 28.85
CA GLN A 186 -45.46 -8.54 28.80
C GLN A 186 -46.17 -8.85 30.13
N LEU A 187 -45.89 -10.01 30.72
CA LEU A 187 -46.42 -10.40 32.03
C LEU A 187 -45.90 -9.48 33.15
N GLN A 188 -44.60 -9.14 33.12
CA GLN A 188 -44.03 -8.19 34.07
C GLN A 188 -44.70 -6.81 33.95
N HIS A 189 -44.90 -6.31 32.74
CA HIS A 189 -45.59 -5.04 32.52
C HIS A 189 -47.04 -5.06 33.05
N LYS A 190 -47.78 -6.17 32.87
CA LYS A 190 -49.12 -6.30 33.46
C LYS A 190 -49.09 -6.31 34.98
N LEU A 191 -48.13 -7.00 35.59
CA LEU A 191 -47.94 -7.02 37.05
C LEU A 191 -47.56 -5.64 37.60
N ASP A 192 -46.66 -4.92 36.92
CA ASP A 192 -46.25 -3.57 37.33
C ASP A 192 -47.40 -2.57 37.19
N ALA A 193 -48.20 -2.67 36.11
CA ALA A 193 -49.38 -1.84 35.91
C ALA A 193 -50.43 -2.07 37.01
N ALA A 194 -50.72 -3.33 37.36
CA ALA A 194 -51.64 -3.67 38.45
C ALA A 194 -51.14 -3.13 39.80
N ALA A 195 -49.84 -3.25 40.09
CA ALA A 195 -49.23 -2.70 41.30
C ALA A 195 -49.27 -1.17 41.35
N ALA A 196 -49.09 -0.50 40.21
CA ALA A 196 -49.18 0.96 40.11
C ALA A 196 -50.62 1.47 40.33
N GLU A 197 -51.62 0.77 39.80
CA GLU A 197 -53.04 1.07 40.03
C GLU A 197 -53.41 0.92 41.52
N GLU A 198 -52.96 -0.16 42.16
CA GLU A 198 -53.17 -0.39 43.59
C GLU A 198 -52.51 0.71 44.44
N ALA A 199 -51.25 1.06 44.13
CA ALA A 199 -50.54 2.13 44.82
C ALA A 199 -51.23 3.50 44.63
N ALA A 200 -51.76 3.79 43.43
CA ALA A 200 -52.50 5.01 43.16
C ALA A 200 -53.82 5.07 43.94
N LEU A 201 -54.52 3.94 44.10
CA LEU A 201 -55.72 3.83 44.92
C LEU A 201 -55.41 4.08 46.41
N ILE A 202 -54.33 3.48 46.93
CA ILE A 202 -53.86 3.71 48.30
C ILE A 202 -53.51 5.20 48.50
N ALA A 203 -52.81 5.82 47.55
CA ALA A 203 -52.43 7.22 47.62
C ALA A 203 -53.64 8.16 47.63
N ARG A 204 -54.67 7.89 46.80
CA ARG A 204 -55.93 8.65 46.79
C ARG A 204 -56.67 8.55 48.12
N ARG A 205 -56.81 7.35 48.69
CA ARG A 205 -57.42 7.14 50.02
C ARG A 205 -56.63 7.85 51.12
N HIS A 206 -55.30 7.75 51.09
CA HIS A 206 -54.45 8.44 52.07
C HIS A 206 -54.57 9.96 51.94
N ALA A 207 -54.63 10.50 50.71
CA ALA A 207 -54.83 11.93 50.48
C ALA A 207 -56.11 12.43 51.16
N VAL A 208 -57.26 11.78 50.91
CA VAL A 208 -58.54 12.07 51.58
C VAL A 208 -58.41 12.02 53.10
N THR A 209 -57.82 10.95 53.64
CA THR A 209 -57.70 10.80 55.09
C THR A 209 -56.80 11.87 55.71
N SER A 210 -55.72 12.24 55.02
CA SER A 210 -54.74 13.23 55.50
C SER A 210 -55.29 14.66 55.44
N THR A 211 -56.03 15.02 54.40
CA THR A 211 -56.68 16.34 54.28
C THR A 211 -57.79 16.51 55.30
N LEU A 212 -58.55 15.45 55.60
CA LEU A 212 -59.54 15.48 56.69
C LEU A 212 -58.88 15.73 58.04
N LYS A 213 -57.79 15.01 58.34
CA LYS A 213 -57.02 15.23 59.58
C LYS A 213 -56.45 16.64 59.67
N GLN A 214 -55.99 17.21 58.56
CA GLN A 214 -55.53 18.60 58.52
C GLN A 214 -56.64 19.60 58.82
N ALA A 215 -57.86 19.36 58.32
CA ALA A 215 -59.02 20.19 58.66
C ALA A 215 -59.35 20.09 60.16
N GLN A 216 -59.39 18.87 60.71
CA GLN A 216 -59.66 18.63 62.13
C GLN A 216 -58.60 19.25 63.04
N ALA A 217 -57.32 19.21 62.66
CA ALA A 217 -56.24 19.82 63.46
C ALA A 217 -56.34 21.36 63.55
N LEU A 218 -57.03 22.03 62.60
CA LEU A 218 -57.30 23.47 62.72
C LEU A 218 -58.29 23.78 63.85
N ASN A 219 -59.03 22.77 64.32
CA ASN A 219 -59.96 22.88 65.44
C ASN A 219 -59.30 22.62 66.79
N GLU A 220 -57.99 22.40 66.84
CA GLU A 220 -57.23 22.14 68.06
C GLU A 220 -56.32 23.34 68.40
N GLY A 221 -56.30 23.76 69.66
CA GLY A 221 -55.41 24.82 70.16
C GLY A 221 -55.91 26.27 69.97
N VAL A 222 -55.00 27.22 70.17
CA VAL A 222 -55.28 28.68 70.10
C VAL A 222 -55.17 29.17 68.66
N TRP A 223 -56.18 29.92 68.19
CA TRP A 223 -56.21 30.44 66.83
C TRP A 223 -55.16 31.54 66.61
N THR A 224 -54.51 31.52 65.44
CA THR A 224 -53.46 32.45 65.02
C THR A 224 -53.71 32.92 63.57
N PRO A 225 -53.16 34.07 63.15
CA PRO A 225 -53.38 34.61 61.80
C PRO A 225 -53.01 33.65 60.65
N GLN A 226 -52.08 32.73 60.88
CA GLN A 226 -51.64 31.77 59.87
C GLN A 226 -52.67 30.66 59.61
N HIS A 227 -53.60 30.41 60.54
CA HIS A 227 -54.63 29.36 60.37
C HIS A 227 -55.68 29.72 59.32
N GLY A 228 -55.98 31.00 59.09
CA GLY A 228 -56.91 31.43 58.05
C GLY A 228 -56.47 31.00 56.64
N GLY A 229 -55.19 31.21 56.31
CA GLY A 229 -54.63 30.74 55.03
C GLY A 229 -54.57 29.21 54.91
N ARG A 230 -54.31 28.51 56.02
CA ARG A 230 -54.31 27.04 56.05
C ARG A 230 -55.71 26.46 55.85
N LEU A 231 -56.73 27.08 56.42
CA LEU A 231 -58.13 26.71 56.23
C LEU A 231 -58.53 26.77 54.76
N GLN A 232 -58.19 27.88 54.08
CA GLN A 232 -58.44 28.02 52.65
C GLN A 232 -57.69 26.96 51.82
N ALA A 233 -56.40 26.72 52.12
CA ALA A 233 -55.60 25.72 51.42
C ALA A 233 -56.14 24.28 51.59
N VAL A 234 -56.62 23.93 52.79
CA VAL A 234 -57.21 22.61 53.06
C VAL A 234 -58.54 22.45 52.31
N ARG A 235 -59.35 23.52 52.21
CA ARG A 235 -60.61 23.53 51.45
C ARG A 235 -60.37 23.34 49.95
N GLU A 236 -59.46 24.11 49.37
CA GLU A 236 -59.09 23.98 47.95
C GLU A 236 -58.57 22.57 47.66
N ARG A 237 -57.73 22.03 48.55
CA ARG A 237 -57.18 20.69 48.41
C ARG A 237 -58.26 19.60 48.50
N TRP A 238 -59.27 19.75 49.34
CA TRP A 238 -60.39 18.79 49.43
C TRP A 238 -61.25 18.78 48.17
N HIS A 239 -61.56 19.96 47.62
CA HIS A 239 -62.33 20.07 46.38
C HIS A 239 -61.57 19.56 45.14
N ALA A 240 -60.24 19.52 45.18
CA ALA A 240 -59.41 18.93 44.13
C ALA A 240 -59.37 17.39 44.17
N LEU A 241 -59.88 16.74 45.23
CA LEU A 241 -59.95 15.28 45.32
C LEU A 241 -61.19 14.74 44.60
N ASP A 242 -61.06 13.53 44.04
CA ASP A 242 -62.13 12.86 43.32
C ASP A 242 -63.38 12.64 44.20
N ALA A 243 -64.56 12.94 43.66
CA ALA A 243 -65.82 12.91 44.39
C ALA A 243 -66.17 11.50 44.90
N GLN A 244 -65.81 10.45 44.16
CA GLN A 244 -66.09 9.08 44.55
C GLN A 244 -65.21 8.66 45.74
N ASP A 245 -63.93 9.06 45.73
CA ASP A 245 -62.95 8.72 46.76
C ASP A 245 -63.19 9.46 48.10
N ARG A 246 -63.75 10.68 48.08
CA ARG A 246 -64.04 11.48 49.28
C ARG A 246 -65.45 11.33 49.86
N SER A 247 -66.36 10.67 49.13
CA SER A 247 -67.79 10.56 49.48
C SER A 247 -68.06 10.07 50.91
N SER A 248 -67.29 9.10 51.41
CA SER A 248 -67.44 8.56 52.78
C SER A 248 -66.99 9.52 53.88
N SER A 249 -66.23 10.56 53.55
CA SER A 249 -65.60 11.48 54.49
C SER A 249 -66.06 12.94 54.35
N ASP A 250 -66.91 13.24 53.36
CA ASP A 250 -67.41 14.59 53.08
C ASP A 250 -68.16 15.20 54.27
N ALA A 251 -69.06 14.46 54.92
CA ALA A 251 -69.82 14.97 56.06
C ALA A 251 -68.91 15.39 57.23
N ALA A 252 -67.91 14.56 57.55
CA ALA A 252 -66.93 14.85 58.59
C ALA A 252 -66.04 16.05 58.23
N PHE A 253 -65.70 16.21 56.95
CA PHE A 253 -64.94 17.36 56.47
C PHE A 253 -65.75 18.65 56.56
N THR A 254 -67.01 18.65 56.11
CA THR A 254 -67.88 19.83 56.18
C THR A 254 -68.07 20.31 57.61
N GLN A 255 -68.25 19.39 58.56
CA GLN A 255 -68.31 19.74 59.98
C GLN A 255 -67.00 20.37 60.48
N ALA A 256 -65.85 19.75 60.18
CA ALA A 256 -64.55 20.26 60.61
C ALA A 256 -64.26 21.67 60.06
N ILE A 257 -64.63 21.95 58.80
CA ILE A 257 -64.47 23.28 58.20
C ILE A 257 -65.41 24.30 58.82
N ALA A 258 -66.68 23.96 59.09
CA ALA A 258 -67.62 24.89 59.72
C ALA A 258 -67.15 25.32 61.13
N GLU A 259 -66.62 24.38 61.92
CA GLU A 259 -66.01 24.65 63.22
C GLU A 259 -64.78 25.56 63.09
N ALA A 260 -63.94 25.35 62.07
CA ALA A 260 -62.75 26.18 61.82
C ALA A 260 -63.12 27.60 61.34
N GLU A 261 -64.16 27.73 60.51
CA GLU A 261 -64.70 29.02 60.05
C GLU A 261 -65.29 29.82 61.22
N GLN A 262 -66.00 29.16 62.14
CA GLN A 262 -66.51 29.81 63.34
C GLN A 262 -65.37 30.33 64.22
N ARG A 263 -64.32 29.54 64.45
CA ARG A 263 -63.13 30.01 65.19
C ARG A 263 -62.44 31.20 64.54
N LEU A 264 -62.39 31.24 63.20
CA LEU A 264 -61.86 32.39 62.48
C LEU A 264 -62.72 33.64 62.70
N GLN A 265 -64.04 33.50 62.67
CA GLN A 265 -64.96 34.61 62.94
C GLN A 265 -64.82 35.12 64.38
N ASP A 266 -64.74 34.22 65.37
CA ASP A 266 -64.54 34.55 66.78
C ASP A 266 -63.23 35.33 66.98
N TYR A 267 -62.15 34.90 66.31
CA TYR A 267 -60.86 35.57 66.35
C TYR A 267 -60.91 36.98 65.74
N LEU A 268 -61.54 37.14 64.57
CA LEU A 268 -61.68 38.44 63.91
C LEU A 268 -62.56 39.40 64.73
N ALA A 269 -63.61 38.89 65.36
CA ALA A 269 -64.46 39.67 66.27
C ALA A 269 -63.71 40.15 67.51
N ALA A 270 -62.89 39.28 68.12
CA ALA A 270 -62.04 39.63 69.26
C ALA A 270 -61.03 40.74 68.90
N GLN A 271 -60.38 40.66 67.74
CA GLN A 271 -59.47 41.71 67.27
C GLN A 271 -60.18 43.04 66.97
N ALA A 272 -61.38 42.99 66.40
CA ALA A 272 -62.16 44.20 66.14
C ALA A 272 -62.55 44.92 67.44
N SER A 273 -62.88 44.16 68.49
CA SER A 273 -63.19 44.68 69.83
C SER A 273 -61.96 45.26 70.55
N GLU A 274 -60.78 44.63 70.43
CA GLU A 274 -59.52 45.20 70.96
C GLU A 274 -59.15 46.52 70.25
N THR A 275 -59.37 46.61 68.94
CA THR A 275 -59.07 47.82 68.15
C THR A 275 -60.02 48.97 68.52
N THR A 276 -61.31 48.68 68.76
CA THR A 276 -62.27 49.70 69.23
C THR A 276 -61.97 50.15 70.67
N ALA A 277 -61.54 49.24 71.55
CA ALA A 277 -61.13 49.58 72.91
C ALA A 277 -59.84 50.43 72.97
N GLN A 278 -58.88 50.20 72.06
CA GLN A 278 -57.64 50.99 71.96
C GLN A 278 -57.91 52.41 71.41
N THR A 279 -58.77 52.57 70.40
CA THR A 279 -59.14 53.90 69.89
C THR A 279 -59.97 54.75 70.88
N GLY A 280 -60.67 54.14 71.83
CA GLY A 280 -61.37 54.83 72.92
C GLY A 280 -60.48 55.21 74.11
N ALA A 281 -59.34 54.54 74.29
CA ALA A 281 -58.42 54.76 75.42
C ALA A 281 -57.34 55.83 75.16
N GLU A 282 -57.02 56.15 73.91
CA GLU A 282 -56.01 57.17 73.54
C GLU A 282 -56.50 58.62 73.70
N ALA A 283 -57.79 58.86 73.98
CA ALA A 283 -58.34 60.19 74.23
C ALA A 283 -58.33 60.65 75.71
N ALA A 284 -57.86 59.83 76.67
CA ALA A 284 -58.05 60.09 78.10
C ALA A 284 -56.82 59.99 79.02
N THR A 285 -55.60 59.73 78.54
CA THR A 285 -54.44 59.56 79.44
C THR A 285 -53.14 60.17 78.91
N GLY A 286 -53.12 61.50 78.78
CA GLY A 286 -51.91 62.30 78.80
C GLY A 286 -51.51 62.66 80.22
N ALA A 287 -50.94 61.74 81.00
CA ALA A 287 -50.17 62.02 82.22
C ALA A 287 -49.54 60.73 82.79
N LEU A 288 -48.31 60.86 83.28
CA LEU A 288 -47.50 59.90 84.05
C LEU A 288 -46.69 58.81 83.29
N ALA A 289 -45.41 59.15 83.12
CA ALA A 289 -44.30 58.54 83.86
C ALA A 289 -43.99 57.03 83.66
N THR A 290 -42.85 56.81 82.97
CA THR A 290 -41.70 55.99 83.39
C THR A 290 -41.93 54.55 83.90
N SER A 291 -41.55 53.63 83.01
CA SER A 291 -40.66 52.48 83.23
C SER A 291 -41.01 51.45 84.30
N THR A 292 -41.34 50.23 83.85
CA THR A 292 -40.70 48.97 84.26
C THR A 292 -41.31 47.79 83.48
N SER A 293 -40.51 47.14 82.63
CA SER A 293 -40.83 45.83 82.06
C SER A 293 -40.01 44.76 82.78
N GLY A 294 -40.65 44.14 83.77
CA GLY A 294 -40.20 42.90 84.38
C GLY A 294 -40.40 41.74 83.41
N ALA A 295 -39.31 41.05 83.11
CA ALA A 295 -39.34 39.70 82.61
C ALA A 295 -39.66 38.75 83.77
N ALA A 296 -40.55 37.78 83.56
CA ALA A 296 -40.46 36.45 84.16
C ALA A 296 -41.48 35.47 83.57
N SER A 297 -40.96 34.28 83.26
CA SER A 297 -41.52 32.94 83.50
C SER A 297 -42.91 32.60 82.95
N GLY A 298 -42.99 31.54 82.15
CA GLY A 298 -43.26 30.19 82.66
C GLY A 298 -44.57 29.74 82.02
N ALA A 299 -44.92 28.49 81.79
CA ALA A 299 -44.52 27.16 82.24
C ALA A 299 -45.28 26.20 81.25
N ALA A 300 -45.25 24.88 81.23
CA ALA A 300 -44.54 23.81 81.90
C ALA A 300 -44.95 22.51 81.16
N SER A 301 -44.25 21.44 81.55
CA SER A 301 -44.71 20.05 81.67
C SER A 301 -43.94 19.10 80.74
N GLY A 302 -43.26 18.05 81.21
CA GLY A 302 -43.33 17.42 82.52
C GLY A 302 -43.42 15.92 82.35
N ALA A 303 -42.29 15.23 82.55
CA ALA A 303 -42.16 13.81 82.90
C ALA A 303 -40.66 13.62 83.18
N GLY A 304 -40.19 13.39 84.40
CA GLY A 304 -40.71 12.50 85.40
C GLY A 304 -39.64 11.43 85.60
N SER A 305 -38.60 11.76 86.37
CA SER A 305 -37.64 10.76 86.86
C SER A 305 -37.55 10.89 88.36
N ALA A 306 -38.07 9.87 89.02
CA ALA A 306 -38.11 9.71 90.46
C ALA A 306 -36.71 9.89 91.06
N VAL A 307 -36.60 10.81 92.01
CA VAL A 307 -35.52 10.82 92.98
C VAL A 307 -35.75 9.61 93.87
N VAL A 308 -34.89 8.61 93.74
CA VAL A 308 -34.72 7.60 94.79
C VAL A 308 -33.95 8.31 95.90
N GLU A 309 -34.65 8.55 97.01
CA GLU A 309 -34.04 8.88 98.29
C GLU A 309 -32.99 7.81 98.61
N THR A 310 -31.73 8.21 98.63
CA THR A 310 -30.67 7.40 99.22
C THR A 310 -30.67 7.71 100.72
N PRO A 311 -30.73 6.71 101.61
CA PRO A 311 -30.78 6.97 103.04
C PRO A 311 -29.52 7.73 103.48
N ALA A 312 -29.68 8.71 104.37
CA ALA A 312 -28.58 9.33 105.06
C ALA A 312 -27.69 8.25 105.68
N ALA A 313 -26.48 8.09 105.15
CA ALA A 313 -25.49 7.20 105.73
C ALA A 313 -25.17 7.71 107.14
N ALA A 314 -25.33 6.81 108.11
CA ALA A 314 -24.89 7.00 109.48
C ALA A 314 -23.42 7.49 109.50
N PRO A 315 -23.00 8.32 110.47
CA PRO A 315 -21.61 8.73 110.58
C PRO A 315 -20.77 7.46 110.77
N VAL A 316 -20.06 7.06 109.72
CA VAL A 316 -19.14 5.93 109.80
C VAL A 316 -18.05 6.35 110.75
N ALA A 317 -17.87 5.60 111.85
CA ALA A 317 -16.76 5.81 112.76
C ALA A 317 -15.47 5.73 111.93
N LYS A 318 -14.69 6.81 111.92
CA LYS A 318 -13.37 6.80 111.28
C LYS A 318 -12.56 5.69 111.93
N VAL A 319 -12.07 4.76 111.11
CA VAL A 319 -11.18 3.72 111.60
C VAL A 319 -9.83 4.39 111.90
N GLU A 320 -9.49 4.51 113.18
CA GLU A 320 -8.18 4.98 113.63
C GLU A 320 -7.25 3.76 113.77
N ASP A 321 -6.69 3.32 112.64
CA ASP A 321 -5.63 2.31 112.62
C ASP A 321 -4.26 3.01 112.56
N PRO A 322 -3.43 2.98 113.62
CA PRO A 322 -2.13 3.63 113.64
C PRO A 322 -1.13 3.03 112.66
N ALA A 323 -1.36 1.81 112.18
CA ALA A 323 -0.54 1.17 111.14
C ALA A 323 -0.84 1.74 109.74
N LEU A 324 -2.01 2.38 109.57
CA LEU A 324 -2.50 2.87 108.29
C LEU A 324 -2.06 4.30 107.98
N THR A 325 -1.78 5.12 109.00
CA THR A 325 -1.45 6.54 108.86
C THR A 325 -0.21 6.78 108.01
N GLY A 326 0.88 6.02 108.23
CA GLY A 326 2.10 6.14 107.44
C GLY A 326 1.93 5.75 105.96
N ILE A 327 1.11 4.72 105.70
CA ILE A 327 0.82 4.27 104.33
C ILE A 327 -0.11 5.24 103.61
N GLN A 328 -1.11 5.79 104.31
CA GLN A 328 -2.00 6.83 103.78
C GLN A 328 -1.25 8.13 103.49
N GLU A 329 -0.29 8.53 104.32
CA GLU A 329 0.49 9.75 104.09
C GLU A 329 1.30 9.65 102.79
N VAL A 330 1.97 8.51 102.55
CA VAL A 330 2.69 8.24 101.30
C VAL A 330 1.73 8.18 100.10
N LEU A 331 0.61 7.47 100.21
CA LEU A 331 -0.37 7.36 99.13
C LEU A 331 -1.13 8.66 98.85
N SER A 332 -1.31 9.53 99.84
CA SER A 332 -2.07 10.79 99.70
C SER A 332 -1.45 11.75 98.71
N THR A 333 -0.12 11.71 98.55
CA THR A 333 0.65 12.57 97.64
C THR A 333 1.07 11.88 96.34
N THR A 334 0.80 10.58 96.20
CA THR A 334 1.20 9.79 95.02
C THR A 334 0.23 10.03 93.85
N THR A 335 0.78 10.26 92.64
CA THR A 335 0.01 10.38 91.39
C THR A 335 -0.27 9.00 90.77
N ILE A 336 -1.24 8.88 89.86
CA ILE A 336 -1.57 7.62 89.15
C ILE A 336 -0.35 7.07 88.39
N ALA A 337 0.50 7.93 87.83
CA ALA A 337 1.69 7.52 87.07
C ALA A 337 2.77 6.90 87.96
N GLU A 338 2.89 7.37 89.21
CA GLU A 338 3.87 6.89 90.19
C GLU A 338 3.33 5.73 91.04
N LEU A 339 2.00 5.52 91.00
CA LEU A 339 1.27 4.53 91.79
C LEU A 339 1.80 3.09 91.64
N PRO A 340 2.16 2.56 90.44
CA PRO A 340 2.68 1.21 90.32
C PRO A 340 3.98 0.99 91.12
N ALA A 341 4.94 1.90 90.99
CA ALA A 341 6.23 1.83 91.70
C ALA A 341 6.10 2.14 93.20
N CYS A 342 5.13 2.98 93.57
CA CYS A 342 4.81 3.29 94.96
C CYS A 342 4.17 2.09 95.67
N VAL A 343 3.20 1.43 95.03
CA VAL A 343 2.54 0.23 95.57
C VAL A 343 3.52 -0.92 95.72
N GLU A 344 4.41 -1.16 94.76
CA GLU A 344 5.44 -2.21 94.85
C GLU A 344 6.38 -1.99 96.05
N ARG A 345 6.79 -0.73 96.29
CA ARG A 345 7.61 -0.35 97.44
C ARG A 345 6.86 -0.54 98.75
N LEU A 346 5.65 0.00 98.86
CA LEU A 346 4.83 -0.13 100.07
C LEU A 346 4.49 -1.59 100.37
N GLN A 347 4.32 -2.42 99.35
CA GLN A 347 4.05 -3.85 99.53
C GLN A 347 5.28 -4.60 100.05
N SER A 348 6.48 -4.25 99.57
CA SER A 348 7.75 -4.74 100.15
C SER A 348 7.94 -4.28 101.60
N ASP A 349 7.53 -3.06 101.95
CA ASP A 349 7.62 -2.54 103.32
C ASP A 349 6.63 -3.27 104.25
N VAL A 350 5.42 -3.57 103.77
CA VAL A 350 4.40 -4.36 104.50
C VAL A 350 4.84 -5.81 104.69
N ASP A 351 5.45 -6.43 103.69
CA ASP A 351 5.96 -7.81 103.80
C ASP A 351 7.14 -7.94 104.79
N GLY A 352 7.86 -6.84 105.04
CA GLY A 352 8.97 -6.76 106.00
C GLY A 352 8.58 -6.43 107.45
N ASP A 353 7.33 -5.99 107.71
CA ASP A 353 6.84 -5.57 109.02
C ASP A 353 5.57 -6.35 109.42
N GLU A 354 5.70 -7.24 110.41
CA GLU A 354 4.60 -8.09 110.91
C GLU A 354 3.38 -7.28 111.39
N THR A 355 3.58 -6.04 111.85
CA THR A 355 2.49 -5.18 112.35
C THR A 355 1.67 -4.57 111.21
N LEU A 356 2.32 -4.16 110.13
CA LEU A 356 1.67 -3.66 108.91
C LEU A 356 0.97 -4.81 108.17
N ALA A 357 1.61 -5.98 108.08
CA ALA A 357 1.05 -7.16 107.42
C ALA A 357 -0.22 -7.68 108.10
N ALA A 358 -0.34 -7.56 109.43
CA ALA A 358 -1.49 -8.03 110.18
C ALA A 358 -2.75 -7.16 110.02
N SER A 359 -2.62 -5.89 109.60
CA SER A 359 -3.76 -4.98 109.45
C SER A 359 -4.61 -5.31 108.19
N PRO A 360 -5.92 -5.56 108.34
CA PRO A 360 -6.81 -5.76 107.20
C PRO A 360 -7.07 -4.46 106.41
N HIS A 361 -6.96 -3.29 107.05
CA HIS A 361 -7.19 -1.98 106.42
C HIS A 361 -6.03 -1.63 105.48
N VAL A 362 -4.79 -1.88 105.92
CA VAL A 362 -3.58 -1.70 105.09
C VAL A 362 -3.65 -2.54 103.81
N ARG A 363 -4.00 -3.83 103.93
CA ARG A 363 -4.17 -4.71 102.76
C ARG A 363 -5.26 -4.22 101.80
N SER A 364 -6.37 -3.69 102.34
CA SER A 364 -7.50 -3.24 101.53
C SER A 364 -7.19 -1.94 100.77
N VAL A 365 -6.50 -0.98 101.41
CA VAL A 365 -6.06 0.27 100.76
C VAL A 365 -4.99 0.00 99.69
N LEU A 366 -4.03 -0.90 99.97
CA LEU A 366 -3.02 -1.29 98.97
C LEU A 366 -3.63 -2.08 97.81
N ALA A 367 -4.61 -2.96 98.05
CA ALA A 367 -5.33 -3.66 96.99
C ALA A 367 -6.12 -2.69 96.09
N HIS A 368 -6.69 -1.63 96.68
CA HIS A 368 -7.35 -0.56 95.92
C HIS A 368 -6.33 0.22 95.06
N ALA A 369 -5.23 0.68 95.65
CA ALA A 369 -4.16 1.39 94.93
C ALA A 369 -3.56 0.53 93.81
N HIS A 370 -3.34 -0.76 94.06
CA HIS A 370 -2.90 -1.73 93.05
C HIS A 370 -3.91 -1.89 91.90
N SER A 371 -5.20 -1.97 92.21
CA SER A 371 -6.26 -2.08 91.20
C SER A 371 -6.36 -0.84 90.31
N VAL A 372 -6.11 0.34 90.87
CA VAL A 372 -5.99 1.59 90.10
C VAL A 372 -4.72 1.56 89.24
N ALA A 373 -3.57 1.18 89.79
CA ALA A 373 -2.30 1.08 89.05
C ALA A 373 -2.42 0.16 87.82
N VAL A 374 -2.96 -1.05 88.00
CA VAL A 374 -3.17 -2.04 86.92
C VAL A 374 -4.13 -1.52 85.85
N LEU A 375 -5.12 -0.70 86.22
CA LEU A 375 -6.07 -0.16 85.24
C LEU A 375 -5.38 0.83 84.28
N PHE A 376 -4.33 1.53 84.71
CA PHE A 376 -3.64 2.58 83.94
C PHE A 376 -2.32 2.12 83.30
N ASP A 377 -1.92 0.86 83.50
CA ASP A 377 -0.79 0.24 82.83
C ASP A 377 -1.26 -0.92 81.94
N PRO A 378 -1.25 -0.79 80.60
CA PRO A 378 -0.75 0.34 79.80
C PRO A 378 -1.73 1.54 79.70
N PRO A 379 -1.25 2.73 79.31
CA PRO A 379 -2.06 3.96 79.24
C PRO A 379 -3.20 3.85 78.22
N TYR A 380 -4.37 4.40 78.57
CA TYR A 380 -5.58 4.32 77.75
C TYR A 380 -5.73 5.52 76.79
N GLU A 381 -5.81 5.27 75.49
CA GLU A 381 -6.02 6.33 74.48
C GLU A 381 -7.48 6.84 74.44
N ILE A 382 -7.81 7.81 75.31
CA ILE A 382 -9.16 8.40 75.41
C ILE A 382 -9.64 9.00 74.07
N ASN A 383 -8.76 9.69 73.35
CA ASN A 383 -9.15 10.49 72.17
C ASN A 383 -9.64 9.64 70.98
N LYS A 384 -9.11 8.42 70.80
CA LYS A 384 -9.48 7.54 69.68
C LYS A 384 -10.51 6.47 70.05
N ALA A 385 -10.88 6.37 71.33
CA ALA A 385 -11.78 5.34 71.81
C ALA A 385 -13.21 5.54 71.31
N ARG A 386 -13.87 4.42 71.00
CA ARG A 386 -15.26 4.38 70.52
C ARG A 386 -16.26 4.37 71.69
N PRO A 387 -17.55 4.69 71.46
CA PRO A 387 -18.55 4.76 72.52
C PRO A 387 -18.65 3.52 73.41
N THR A 388 -18.58 2.30 72.83
CA THR A 388 -18.67 1.05 73.61
C THR A 388 -17.45 0.85 74.51
N ALA A 389 -16.24 1.09 73.98
CA ALA A 389 -14.99 1.01 74.72
C ALA A 389 -14.94 2.06 75.86
N LEU A 390 -15.37 3.30 75.58
CA LEU A 390 -15.48 4.36 76.58
C LEU A 390 -16.47 4.01 77.69
N GLN A 391 -17.65 3.49 77.36
CA GLN A 391 -18.65 3.05 78.37
C GLN A 391 -18.10 1.95 79.28
N ASN A 392 -17.39 0.96 78.72
CA ASN A 392 -16.76 -0.09 79.51
C ASN A 392 -15.65 0.46 80.42
N ARG A 393 -14.86 1.42 79.93
CA ARG A 393 -13.81 2.08 80.73
C ARG A 393 -14.40 2.93 81.84
N ILE A 394 -15.42 3.73 81.56
CA ILE A 394 -16.17 4.54 82.54
C ILE A 394 -16.72 3.64 83.65
N ARG A 395 -17.32 2.51 83.31
CA ARG A 395 -17.86 1.56 84.31
C ARG A 395 -16.77 1.05 85.26
N ARG A 396 -15.57 0.71 84.74
CA ARG A 396 -14.43 0.23 85.54
C ARG A 396 -13.85 1.34 86.43
N VAL A 397 -13.71 2.56 85.91
CA VAL A 397 -13.21 3.70 86.69
C VAL A 397 -14.21 4.09 87.78
N ALA A 398 -15.52 4.17 87.44
CA ALA A 398 -16.57 4.47 88.40
C ALA A 398 -16.68 3.42 89.51
N SER A 399 -16.45 2.13 89.22
CA SER A 399 -16.44 1.09 90.27
C SER A 399 -15.27 1.24 91.23
N LEU A 400 -14.12 1.78 90.80
CA LEU A 400 -12.98 2.05 91.67
C LEU A 400 -13.18 3.33 92.50
N LEU A 401 -14.00 4.28 92.03
CA LEU A 401 -14.35 5.50 92.77
C LEU A 401 -15.47 5.28 93.81
N ASP A 402 -16.12 4.11 93.83
CA ASP A 402 -17.12 3.72 94.84
C ASP A 402 -16.44 3.30 96.17
N ILE A 403 -15.66 4.22 96.73
CA ILE A 403 -14.83 4.03 97.93
C ILE A 403 -15.67 3.59 99.15
N PRO A 404 -16.86 4.15 99.44
CA PRO A 404 -17.67 3.72 100.58
C PRO A 404 -18.07 2.24 100.54
N ARG A 405 -18.18 1.68 99.33
CA ARG A 405 -18.49 0.27 99.11
C ARG A 405 -17.24 -0.63 99.14
N LEU A 406 -16.13 -0.17 98.56
CA LEU A 406 -14.89 -0.93 98.49
C LEU A 406 -14.11 -0.93 99.82
N LEU A 407 -14.18 0.18 100.55
CA LEU A 407 -13.37 0.49 101.72
C LEU A 407 -14.23 1.18 102.80
N PRO A 408 -15.12 0.43 103.49
CA PRO A 408 -16.05 1.00 104.46
C PRO A 408 -15.30 1.68 105.63
N GLY A 409 -15.63 2.94 105.92
CA GLY A 409 -15.06 3.69 107.05
C GLY A 409 -13.69 4.34 106.80
N MET A 410 -13.19 4.28 105.57
CA MET A 410 -11.98 4.98 105.13
C MET A 410 -12.33 6.10 104.15
N ASP A 411 -11.75 7.28 104.36
CA ASP A 411 -11.90 8.41 103.45
C ASP A 411 -10.61 8.60 102.66
N LEU A 412 -10.68 8.30 101.36
CA LEU A 412 -9.57 8.47 100.42
C LEU A 412 -9.82 9.61 99.43
N SER A 413 -10.87 10.41 99.62
CA SER A 413 -11.25 11.48 98.68
C SER A 413 -10.18 12.57 98.52
N ASP A 414 -9.37 12.78 99.57
CA ASP A 414 -8.27 13.74 99.57
C ASP A 414 -6.97 13.22 98.91
N HIS A 415 -6.92 11.93 98.53
CA HIS A 415 -5.70 11.36 97.94
C HIS A 415 -5.54 11.79 96.48
N THR A 416 -4.31 12.18 96.11
CA THR A 416 -3.99 12.72 94.78
C THR A 416 -4.38 11.77 93.65
N TYR A 417 -4.05 10.48 93.76
CA TYR A 417 -4.42 9.49 92.74
C TYR A 417 -5.94 9.28 92.60
N VAL A 418 -6.73 9.50 93.67
CA VAL A 418 -8.20 9.38 93.64
C VAL A 418 -8.81 10.61 92.96
N GLN A 419 -8.27 11.80 93.22
CA GLN A 419 -8.68 13.03 92.53
C GLN A 419 -8.34 12.98 91.03
N GLU A 420 -7.17 12.45 90.67
CA GLU A 420 -6.79 12.20 89.27
C GLU A 420 -7.70 11.15 88.62
N LEU A 421 -8.11 10.12 89.36
CA LEU A 421 -9.04 9.08 88.89
C LEU A 421 -10.43 9.66 88.61
N GLN A 422 -10.90 10.57 89.48
CA GLN A 422 -12.15 11.31 89.29
C GLN A 422 -12.05 12.27 88.09
N SER A 423 -10.95 13.02 87.96
CA SER A 423 -10.71 13.86 86.78
C SER A 423 -10.69 13.04 85.48
N HIS A 424 -10.10 11.85 85.50
CA HIS A 424 -10.10 10.93 84.37
C HIS A 424 -11.50 10.38 84.07
N LEU A 425 -12.34 10.12 85.07
CA LEU A 425 -13.75 9.76 84.88
C LEU A 425 -14.51 10.87 84.14
N ASP A 426 -14.34 12.12 84.58
CA ASP A 426 -14.99 13.30 83.96
C ASP A 426 -14.53 13.47 82.50
N GLN A 427 -13.23 13.32 82.23
CA GLN A 427 -12.68 13.34 80.86
C GLN A 427 -13.26 12.23 79.98
N LEU A 428 -13.43 11.02 80.51
CA LEU A 428 -14.06 9.91 79.78
C LEU A 428 -15.53 10.18 79.49
N GLN A 429 -16.27 10.76 80.44
CA GLN A 429 -17.69 11.09 80.28
C GLN A 429 -17.91 12.19 79.23
N ASP A 430 -17.12 13.28 79.26
CA ASP A 430 -17.16 14.32 78.23
C ASP A 430 -16.79 13.74 76.84
N ARG A 431 -15.75 12.90 76.78
CA ARG A 431 -15.36 12.23 75.54
C ARG A 431 -16.44 11.30 75.02
N LEU A 432 -17.16 10.57 75.88
CA LEU A 432 -18.26 9.68 75.50
C LEU A 432 -19.38 10.46 74.81
N GLY A 433 -19.74 11.64 75.31
CA GLY A 433 -20.71 12.53 74.67
C GLY A 433 -20.29 12.90 73.25
N LYS A 434 -19.04 13.36 73.09
CA LYS A 434 -18.44 13.68 71.78
C LYS A 434 -18.40 12.46 70.85
N ALA A 435 -18.03 11.29 71.36
CA ALA A 435 -17.94 10.05 70.57
C ALA A 435 -19.31 9.55 70.09
N ARG A 436 -20.37 9.71 70.89
CA ARG A 436 -21.75 9.41 70.49
C ARG A 436 -22.24 10.36 69.39
N GLN A 437 -21.90 11.65 69.48
CA GLN A 437 -22.23 12.61 68.44
C GLN A 437 -21.50 12.30 67.13
N GLU A 438 -20.19 12.04 67.18
CA GLU A 438 -19.39 11.59 66.03
C GLU A 438 -19.97 10.32 65.39
N SER A 439 -20.43 9.36 66.20
CA SER A 439 -21.10 8.15 65.75
C SER A 439 -22.40 8.45 64.98
N SER A 440 -23.27 9.29 65.55
CA SER A 440 -24.52 9.74 64.90
C SER A 440 -24.25 10.44 63.57
N ASP A 441 -23.25 11.32 63.52
CA ASP A 441 -22.89 12.05 62.31
C ASP A 441 -22.28 11.12 61.23
N ARG A 442 -21.50 10.11 61.64
CA ARG A 442 -21.03 9.04 60.73
C ARG A 442 -22.20 8.26 60.13
N ILE A 443 -23.20 7.90 60.93
CA ILE A 443 -24.40 7.17 60.46
C ILE A 443 -25.17 8.03 59.45
N LYS A 444 -25.46 9.30 59.78
CA LYS A 444 -26.15 10.24 58.88
C LYS A 444 -25.40 10.43 57.56
N ALA A 445 -24.08 10.62 57.61
CA ALA A 445 -23.27 10.75 56.41
C ALA A 445 -23.32 9.49 55.55
N THR A 446 -23.33 8.31 56.17
CA THR A 446 -23.39 7.02 55.46
C THR A 446 -24.77 6.78 54.85
N HIS A 447 -25.86 7.20 55.50
CA HIS A 447 -27.19 7.21 54.88
C HIS A 447 -27.27 8.10 53.63
N ARG A 448 -26.65 9.29 53.65
CA ARG A 448 -26.56 10.15 52.44
C ARG A 448 -25.81 9.45 51.30
N GLN A 449 -24.75 8.71 51.62
CA GLN A 449 -24.02 7.92 50.62
C GLN A 449 -24.87 6.78 50.04
N PHE A 450 -25.69 6.09 50.84
CA PHE A 450 -26.66 5.11 50.33
C PHE A 450 -27.75 5.74 49.44
N ALA A 451 -28.20 6.96 49.77
CA ALA A 451 -29.15 7.68 48.93
C ALA A 451 -28.54 8.05 47.57
N ALA A 452 -27.29 8.52 47.56
CA ALA A 452 -26.55 8.79 46.33
C ALA A 452 -26.31 7.50 45.51
N LEU A 453 -25.94 6.39 46.16
CA LEU A 453 -25.83 5.08 45.50
C LEU A 453 -27.16 4.68 44.84
N SER A 454 -28.28 4.83 45.55
CA SER A 454 -29.61 4.54 45.02
C SER A 454 -29.96 5.41 43.81
N GLY A 455 -29.53 6.68 43.79
CA GLY A 455 -29.67 7.56 42.62
C GLY A 455 -28.90 7.04 41.41
N ILE A 456 -27.63 6.64 41.59
CA ILE A 456 -26.79 6.10 40.51
C ILE A 456 -27.35 4.78 39.97
N ILE A 457 -27.92 3.93 40.84
CA ILE A 457 -28.62 2.69 40.45
C ILE A 457 -29.84 3.02 39.56
N LYS A 458 -30.67 4.00 39.95
CA LYS A 458 -31.83 4.43 39.15
C LYS A 458 -31.44 5.00 37.78
N GLU A 459 -30.28 5.66 37.69
CA GLU A 459 -29.74 6.14 36.42
C GLU A 459 -29.18 5.01 35.52
N GLY A 460 -29.15 3.76 35.99
CA GLY A 460 -28.64 2.62 35.23
C GLY A 460 -27.11 2.54 35.15
N LYS A 461 -26.38 3.35 35.93
CA LYS A 461 -24.92 3.45 35.87
C LYS A 461 -24.23 2.41 36.75
N TRP A 462 -24.09 1.19 36.25
CA TRP A 462 -23.51 0.06 37.02
C TRP A 462 -22.10 0.33 37.57
N GLY A 463 -21.16 0.81 36.74
CA GLY A 463 -19.75 0.99 37.15
C GLY A 463 -19.56 1.93 38.35
N PRO A 464 -20.05 3.19 38.28
CA PRO A 464 -20.03 4.11 39.41
C PRO A 464 -20.75 3.57 40.65
N ALA A 465 -21.88 2.88 40.46
CA ALA A 465 -22.64 2.28 41.57
C ALA A 465 -21.83 1.18 42.28
N ASN A 466 -21.16 0.30 41.52
CA ASN A 466 -20.37 -0.81 42.06
C ASN A 466 -19.13 -0.30 42.82
N SER A 467 -18.47 0.72 42.29
CA SER A 467 -17.37 1.41 42.98
C SER A 467 -17.83 2.06 44.29
N MET A 468 -19.01 2.66 44.32
CA MET A 468 -19.56 3.28 45.51
C MET A 468 -20.00 2.25 46.56
N LEU A 469 -20.62 1.14 46.13
CA LEU A 469 -20.99 0.01 46.99
C LEU A 469 -19.75 -0.61 47.67
N ARG A 470 -18.68 -0.89 46.91
CA ARG A 470 -17.42 -1.43 47.50
C ARG A 470 -16.80 -0.50 48.54
N ARG A 471 -16.84 0.82 48.30
CA ARG A 471 -16.37 1.82 49.27
C ARG A 471 -17.24 1.82 50.52
N LEU A 472 -18.56 1.68 50.37
CA LEU A 472 -19.49 1.56 51.49
C LEU A 472 -19.26 0.27 52.28
N GLN A 473 -19.08 -0.89 51.63
CA GLN A 473 -18.75 -2.16 52.29
C GLN A 473 -17.50 -2.04 53.16
N LYS A 474 -16.41 -1.46 52.62
CA LYS A 474 -15.17 -1.24 53.40
C LYS A 474 -15.39 -0.30 54.59
N LYS A 475 -16.21 0.75 54.41
CA LYS A 475 -16.53 1.73 55.46
C LYS A 475 -17.40 1.12 56.56
N LEU A 476 -18.46 0.40 56.20
CA LEU A 476 -19.28 -0.35 57.16
C LEU A 476 -18.42 -1.36 57.91
N GLY A 477 -17.50 -2.06 57.23
CA GLY A 477 -16.54 -2.98 57.83
C GLY A 477 -15.71 -2.41 58.99
N ALA A 478 -15.55 -1.08 59.08
CA ALA A 478 -14.81 -0.38 60.13
C ALA A 478 -15.71 0.33 61.19
N MET A 479 -17.04 0.17 61.12
CA MET A 479 -18.01 0.75 62.08
C MET A 479 -18.31 -0.21 63.24
N GLU A 480 -18.83 0.26 64.36
CA GLU A 480 -19.26 -0.65 65.45
C GLU A 480 -20.56 -1.37 65.08
N ALA A 481 -20.84 -2.53 65.68
CA ALA A 481 -22.03 -3.33 65.36
C ALA A 481 -23.34 -2.53 65.57
N GLU A 482 -23.43 -1.76 66.66
CA GLU A 482 -24.57 -0.88 66.95
C GLU A 482 -24.78 0.20 65.88
N GLU A 483 -23.71 0.71 65.27
CA GLU A 483 -23.79 1.72 64.20
C GLU A 483 -24.29 1.12 62.87
N ARG A 484 -24.09 -0.19 62.66
CA ARG A 484 -24.38 -0.89 61.40
C ARG A 484 -25.82 -1.38 61.28
N VAL A 485 -26.53 -1.58 62.39
CA VAL A 485 -27.88 -2.20 62.40
C VAL A 485 -28.83 -1.56 61.38
N SER A 486 -28.88 -0.22 61.31
CA SER A 486 -29.76 0.50 60.39
C SER A 486 -29.23 0.62 58.94
N LEU A 487 -27.99 0.20 58.71
CA LEU A 487 -27.27 0.29 57.44
C LEU A 487 -27.13 -1.05 56.73
N ASP A 488 -27.12 -2.17 57.45
CA ASP A 488 -26.97 -3.52 56.88
C ASP A 488 -28.14 -3.89 55.96
N ASP A 489 -29.37 -3.53 56.32
CA ASP A 489 -30.56 -3.69 55.45
C ASP A 489 -30.49 -2.87 54.16
N LYS A 490 -29.78 -1.73 54.20
CA LYS A 490 -29.57 -0.88 53.01
C LYS A 490 -28.44 -1.44 52.16
N LEU A 491 -27.41 -2.01 52.79
CA LEU A 491 -26.31 -2.67 52.10
C LEU A 491 -26.82 -3.88 51.32
N THR A 492 -27.54 -4.79 51.97
CA THR A 492 -28.10 -6.00 51.34
C THR A 492 -29.03 -5.66 50.18
N ARG A 493 -29.92 -4.67 50.34
CA ARG A 493 -30.77 -4.19 49.24
C ARG A 493 -29.96 -3.62 48.06
N ALA A 494 -28.93 -2.81 48.34
CA ALA A 494 -28.08 -2.25 47.29
C ALA A 494 -27.25 -3.34 46.59
N GLU A 495 -26.80 -4.37 47.33
CA GLU A 495 -26.13 -5.55 46.77
C GLU A 495 -27.04 -6.34 45.83
N GLN A 496 -28.28 -6.60 46.23
CA GLN A 496 -29.28 -7.27 45.38
C GLN A 496 -29.56 -6.48 44.10
N GLN A 497 -29.83 -5.18 44.21
CA GLN A 497 -30.09 -4.32 43.06
C GLN A 497 -28.90 -4.28 42.08
N LEU A 498 -27.67 -4.23 42.59
CA LEU A 498 -26.49 -4.28 41.73
C LEU A 498 -26.27 -5.65 41.09
N ALA A 499 -26.59 -6.73 41.80
CA ALA A 499 -26.52 -8.08 41.25
C ALA A 499 -27.52 -8.25 40.10
N GLU A 500 -28.75 -7.81 40.27
CA GLU A 500 -29.75 -7.81 39.20
C GLU A 500 -29.29 -6.97 37.99
N MET A 501 -28.78 -5.76 38.22
CA MET A 501 -28.23 -4.92 37.14
C MET A 501 -27.06 -5.60 36.42
N ALA A 502 -26.19 -6.30 37.15
CA ALA A 502 -25.07 -7.04 36.57
C ALA A 502 -25.58 -8.18 35.68
N ASP A 503 -26.57 -8.93 36.15
CA ASP A 503 -27.17 -10.03 35.38
C ASP A 503 -27.88 -9.50 34.12
N TRP A 504 -28.55 -8.35 34.20
CA TRP A 504 -29.12 -7.67 33.03
C TRP A 504 -28.06 -7.18 32.03
N GLN A 505 -26.94 -6.63 32.52
CA GLN A 505 -25.82 -6.25 31.66
C GLN A 505 -25.21 -7.46 30.95
N ASP A 506 -24.95 -8.53 31.68
CA ASP A 506 -24.40 -9.77 31.11
C ASP A 506 -25.37 -10.37 30.07
N PHE A 507 -26.67 -10.35 30.34
CA PHE A 507 -27.68 -10.81 29.41
C PHE A 507 -27.74 -10.00 28.10
N ALA A 508 -27.60 -8.68 28.18
CA ALA A 508 -27.61 -7.81 27.01
C ALA A 508 -26.27 -7.84 26.23
N ALA A 509 -25.16 -8.05 26.94
CA ALA A 509 -23.82 -8.05 26.37
C ALA A 509 -23.43 -9.40 25.75
N ARG A 510 -23.85 -10.53 26.34
CA ARG A 510 -23.43 -11.88 25.93
C ARG A 510 -23.69 -12.18 24.44
N PRO A 511 -24.88 -11.94 23.87
CA PRO A 511 -25.12 -12.21 22.44
C PRO A 511 -24.22 -11.36 21.52
N LYS A 512 -23.93 -10.12 21.93
CA LYS A 512 -23.07 -9.21 21.17
C LYS A 512 -21.60 -9.66 21.24
N LEU A 513 -21.13 -10.08 22.41
CA LEU A 513 -19.78 -10.62 22.60
C LEU A 513 -19.59 -11.94 21.84
N GLU A 514 -20.60 -12.81 21.83
CA GLU A 514 -20.61 -14.04 21.02
C GLU A 514 -20.54 -13.72 19.52
N ALA A 515 -21.32 -12.72 19.04
CA ALA A 515 -21.26 -12.25 17.66
C ALA A 515 -19.89 -11.65 17.28
N LEU A 516 -19.22 -10.95 18.20
CA LEU A 516 -17.85 -10.47 18.01
C LEU A 516 -16.85 -11.63 17.93
N CYS A 517 -17.03 -12.70 18.71
CA CYS A 517 -16.21 -13.91 18.61
C CYS A 517 -16.37 -14.55 17.24
N VAL A 518 -17.61 -14.79 16.80
CA VAL A 518 -17.91 -15.36 15.47
C VAL A 518 -17.32 -14.51 14.35
N SER A 519 -17.47 -13.17 14.45
CA SER A 519 -16.91 -12.25 13.46
C SER A 519 -15.38 -12.32 13.41
N MET A 520 -14.72 -12.40 14.56
CA MET A 520 -13.25 -12.52 14.66
C MET A 520 -12.77 -13.88 14.11
N GLU A 521 -13.49 -14.97 14.40
CA GLU A 521 -13.20 -16.33 13.92
C GLU A 521 -13.38 -16.47 12.41
N ALA A 522 -14.21 -15.64 11.79
CA ALA A 522 -14.40 -15.64 10.34
C ALA A 522 -13.27 -14.92 9.57
N LEU A 523 -12.50 -14.05 10.23
CA LEU A 523 -11.45 -13.25 9.58
C LEU A 523 -10.35 -14.07 8.90
N PRO A 524 -9.80 -15.15 9.50
CA PRO A 524 -8.78 -15.98 8.84
C PRO A 524 -9.27 -16.62 7.53
N GLY A 525 -10.58 -16.86 7.38
CA GLY A 525 -11.19 -17.41 6.16
C GLY A 525 -11.48 -16.36 5.08
N LYS A 526 -11.50 -15.07 5.44
CA LYS A 526 -11.56 -13.96 4.47
C LYS A 526 -10.16 -13.79 3.88
N ASN A 527 -9.98 -14.14 2.61
CA ASN A 527 -8.76 -13.83 1.84
C ASN A 527 -8.64 -12.32 1.52
N SER A 528 -8.62 -11.45 2.54
CA SER A 528 -8.40 -10.01 2.39
C SER A 528 -6.93 -9.62 2.53
N PRO A 529 -6.51 -8.47 1.96
CA PRO A 529 -5.14 -8.01 2.10
C PRO A 529 -4.79 -7.73 3.59
N PRO A 530 -3.52 -7.92 4.00
CA PRO A 530 -3.10 -7.84 5.41
C PRO A 530 -3.41 -6.50 6.10
N GLU A 531 -3.43 -5.39 5.36
CA GLU A 531 -3.77 -4.07 5.92
C GLU A 531 -5.25 -3.94 6.30
N GLU A 532 -6.14 -4.40 5.42
CA GLU A 532 -7.58 -4.41 5.67
C GLU A 532 -7.93 -5.37 6.81
N LEU A 533 -7.29 -6.53 6.83
CA LEU A 533 -7.48 -7.52 7.88
C LEU A 533 -7.01 -6.99 9.24
N ALA A 534 -5.88 -6.29 9.30
CA ALA A 534 -5.41 -5.62 10.52
C ALA A 534 -6.35 -4.50 11.00
N ARG A 535 -7.00 -3.79 10.07
CA ARG A 535 -8.02 -2.79 10.40
C ARG A 535 -9.28 -3.45 10.97
N GLU A 536 -9.80 -4.49 10.32
CA GLU A 536 -10.98 -5.23 10.80
C GLU A 536 -10.72 -5.84 12.20
N VAL A 537 -9.54 -6.42 12.44
CA VAL A 537 -9.14 -6.91 13.77
C VAL A 537 -9.17 -5.78 14.81
N ARG A 538 -8.64 -4.59 14.49
CA ARG A 538 -8.67 -3.44 15.42
C ARG A 538 -10.08 -2.93 15.69
N GLU A 539 -10.96 -2.92 14.68
CA GLU A 539 -12.36 -2.54 14.83
C GLU A 539 -13.12 -3.51 15.73
N LEU A 540 -12.93 -4.82 15.56
CA LEU A 540 -13.52 -5.81 16.47
C LEU A 540 -12.95 -5.71 17.89
N GLN A 541 -11.64 -5.45 18.05
CA GLN A 541 -11.03 -5.23 19.36
C GLN A 541 -11.54 -3.95 20.03
N SER A 542 -11.81 -2.88 19.27
CA SER A 542 -12.37 -1.65 19.81
C SER A 542 -13.84 -1.83 20.19
N ALA A 543 -14.62 -2.53 19.38
CA ALA A 543 -16.00 -2.92 19.69
C ALA A 543 -16.07 -3.78 20.96
N TRP A 544 -15.14 -4.74 21.13
CA TRP A 544 -15.02 -5.52 22.36
C TRP A 544 -14.74 -4.63 23.58
N LYS A 545 -13.75 -3.72 23.48
CA LYS A 545 -13.41 -2.79 24.56
C LYS A 545 -14.58 -1.87 24.93
N ALA A 546 -15.38 -1.44 23.95
CA ALA A 546 -16.55 -0.59 24.16
C ALA A 546 -17.67 -1.30 24.95
N MET A 547 -17.78 -2.63 24.86
CA MET A 547 -18.72 -3.42 25.66
C MET A 547 -18.37 -3.44 27.16
N GLY A 548 -17.11 -3.18 27.51
CA GLY A 548 -16.64 -3.14 28.91
C GLY A 548 -16.42 -4.51 29.53
N VAL A 549 -16.06 -4.52 30.82
CA VAL A 549 -15.79 -5.75 31.58
C VAL A 549 -17.09 -6.28 32.17
N SER A 550 -17.43 -7.53 31.85
CA SER A 550 -18.60 -8.26 32.35
C SER A 550 -18.23 -9.73 32.64
N ARG A 551 -19.11 -10.53 33.29
CA ARG A 551 -18.81 -11.96 33.47
C ARG A 551 -18.73 -12.66 32.11
N ALA A 552 -19.66 -12.35 31.21
CA ALA A 552 -19.66 -12.88 29.85
C ALA A 552 -18.40 -12.47 29.06
N SER A 553 -17.90 -11.24 29.23
CA SER A 553 -16.65 -10.82 28.57
C SER A 553 -15.45 -11.63 29.07
N ASN A 554 -15.36 -11.90 30.37
CA ASN A 554 -14.25 -12.70 30.93
C ASN A 554 -14.31 -14.16 30.49
N GLU A 555 -15.51 -14.74 30.41
CA GLU A 555 -15.74 -16.12 29.93
C GLU A 555 -15.33 -16.28 28.46
N LEU A 556 -15.70 -15.31 27.61
CA LEU A 556 -15.47 -15.35 26.16
C LEU A 556 -14.12 -14.76 25.73
N TRP A 557 -13.38 -14.10 26.62
CA TRP A 557 -12.14 -13.38 26.29
C TRP A 557 -11.08 -14.28 25.66
N THR A 558 -10.88 -15.49 26.20
CA THR A 558 -9.88 -16.44 25.69
C THR A 558 -10.19 -16.85 24.25
N ARG A 559 -11.47 -17.11 23.94
CA ARG A 559 -11.96 -17.43 22.59
C ARG A 559 -11.74 -16.25 21.63
N PHE A 560 -12.19 -15.05 22.01
CA PHE A 560 -12.01 -13.84 21.20
C PHE A 560 -10.54 -13.51 20.94
N LYS A 561 -9.71 -13.60 21.97
CA LYS A 561 -8.27 -13.33 21.88
C LYS A 561 -7.58 -14.34 20.97
N SER A 562 -7.85 -15.64 21.15
CA SER A 562 -7.27 -16.69 20.29
C SER A 562 -7.66 -16.50 18.82
N ALA A 563 -8.92 -16.15 18.55
CA ALA A 563 -9.37 -15.84 17.19
C ALA A 563 -8.67 -14.59 16.63
N GLY A 564 -8.50 -13.56 17.45
CA GLY A 564 -7.80 -12.33 17.07
C GLY A 564 -6.31 -12.53 16.80
N ASP A 565 -5.64 -13.34 17.61
CA ASP A 565 -4.24 -13.72 17.40
C ASP A 565 -4.08 -14.52 16.10
N ALA A 566 -4.95 -15.49 15.85
CA ALA A 566 -4.97 -16.26 14.60
C ALA A 566 -5.26 -15.40 13.36
N ALA A 567 -6.22 -14.46 13.46
CA ALA A 567 -6.50 -13.51 12.39
C ALA A 567 -5.33 -12.57 12.14
N TYR A 568 -4.62 -12.11 13.17
CA TYR A 568 -3.54 -11.14 13.02
C TYR A 568 -2.19 -11.74 12.59
N GLU A 569 -2.00 -13.07 12.67
CA GLU A 569 -0.73 -13.72 12.33
C GLU A 569 -0.23 -13.42 10.89
N PRO A 570 -1.07 -13.47 9.83
CA PRO A 570 -0.66 -13.06 8.48
C PRO A 570 -0.31 -11.57 8.39
N CYS A 571 -1.03 -10.71 9.13
CA CYS A 571 -0.73 -9.28 9.22
C CYS A 571 0.66 -9.05 9.81
N LYS A 572 0.96 -9.73 10.92
CA LYS A 572 2.25 -9.66 11.59
C LYS A 572 3.40 -10.02 10.65
N ALA A 573 3.30 -11.17 9.96
CA ALA A 573 4.31 -11.58 8.98
C ALA A 573 4.51 -10.55 7.85
N TRP A 574 3.42 -9.96 7.34
CA TRP A 574 3.48 -8.93 6.32
C TRP A 574 4.14 -7.63 6.80
N PHE A 575 3.74 -7.12 7.98
CA PHE A 575 4.31 -5.91 8.55
C PHE A 575 5.79 -6.10 8.93
N ASP A 576 6.17 -7.29 9.41
CA ASP A 576 7.57 -7.65 9.70
C ASP A 576 8.41 -7.67 8.41
N SER A 577 7.90 -8.28 7.33
CA SER A 577 8.56 -8.27 6.02
C SER A 577 8.72 -6.85 5.49
N LYS A 578 7.68 -6.01 5.62
CA LYS A 578 7.74 -4.60 5.23
C LYS A 578 8.70 -3.80 6.10
N GLN A 579 8.82 -4.13 7.39
CA GLN A 579 9.81 -3.53 8.27
C GLN A 579 11.24 -3.90 7.88
N LYS A 580 11.49 -5.17 7.53
CA LYS A 580 12.78 -5.61 7.00
C LYS A 580 13.15 -4.91 5.70
N GLU A 581 12.25 -4.88 4.71
CA GLU A 581 12.47 -4.18 3.43
C GLU A 581 12.81 -2.69 3.63
N ARG A 582 12.16 -2.04 4.61
CA ARG A 582 12.47 -0.66 4.98
C ARG A 582 13.85 -0.53 5.63
N GLN A 583 14.19 -1.43 6.54
CA GLN A 583 15.49 -1.41 7.22
C GLN A 583 16.62 -1.62 6.20
N GLU A 584 16.48 -2.57 5.28
CA GLU A 584 17.44 -2.80 4.20
C GLU A 584 17.68 -1.55 3.34
N LYS A 585 16.61 -0.80 3.01
CA LYS A 585 16.74 0.48 2.28
C LYS A 585 17.44 1.56 3.09
N LEU A 586 17.20 1.64 4.40
CA LEU A 586 17.89 2.58 5.29
C LEU A 586 19.38 2.20 5.43
N ASP A 587 19.67 0.91 5.61
CA ASP A 587 21.03 0.38 5.71
C ASP A 587 21.79 0.61 4.40
N ALA A 588 21.15 0.40 3.24
CA ALA A 588 21.75 0.69 1.93
C ALA A 588 22.07 2.18 1.77
N LYS A 589 21.22 3.08 2.27
CA LYS A 589 21.51 4.51 2.27
C LYS A 589 22.62 4.89 3.25
N ALA A 590 22.69 4.27 4.42
CA ALA A 590 23.79 4.48 5.37
C ALA A 590 25.13 4.05 4.77
N ARG A 591 25.17 2.85 4.15
CA ARG A 591 26.36 2.35 3.41
C ARG A 591 26.79 3.29 2.30
N LEU A 592 25.84 3.88 1.58
CA LEU A 592 26.16 4.86 0.54
C LEU A 592 26.84 6.12 1.11
N CYS A 593 26.42 6.58 2.29
CA CYS A 593 27.12 7.66 2.99
C CYS A 593 28.54 7.22 3.38
N ASP A 594 28.70 6.02 3.93
CA ASP A 594 30.02 5.47 4.31
C ASP A 594 30.95 5.37 3.07
N GLU A 595 30.45 4.93 1.92
CA GLU A 595 31.19 4.85 0.66
C GLU A 595 31.64 6.24 0.16
N LEU A 596 30.77 7.25 0.24
CA LEU A 596 31.10 8.63 -0.14
C LEU A 596 32.12 9.26 0.82
N GLU A 597 31.96 9.03 2.12
CA GLU A 597 32.88 9.51 3.16
C GLU A 597 34.27 8.85 3.02
N ALA A 598 34.33 7.54 2.75
CA ALA A 598 35.59 6.85 2.50
C ALA A 598 36.26 7.34 1.20
N ALA A 599 35.47 7.55 0.14
CA ALA A 599 35.97 8.09 -1.11
C ALA A 599 36.43 9.54 -1.00
N ARG A 600 35.99 10.29 0.02
CA ARG A 600 36.42 11.68 0.22
C ARG A 600 37.94 11.75 0.41
N ALA A 601 38.51 10.79 1.12
CA ALA A 601 39.96 10.71 1.32
C ALA A 601 40.74 10.60 0.00
N THR A 602 40.13 10.03 -1.05
CA THR A 602 40.76 9.94 -2.39
C THR A 602 40.67 11.26 -3.18
N LEU A 603 39.71 12.12 -2.88
CA LEU A 603 39.63 13.47 -3.46
C LEU A 603 40.63 14.43 -2.82
N ASP A 604 41.00 14.16 -1.56
CA ASP A 604 41.98 14.93 -0.79
C ASP A 604 43.42 14.36 -0.90
N ALA A 605 43.65 13.27 -1.65
CA ALA A 605 44.93 12.55 -1.68
C ALA A 605 45.96 13.13 -2.67
N ALA A 606 47.19 13.27 -2.15
CA ALA A 606 48.50 13.54 -2.77
C ALA A 606 48.65 14.82 -3.64
N PRO A 607 49.50 15.79 -3.25
CA PRO A 607 49.83 16.93 -4.09
C PRO A 607 50.54 16.47 -5.37
N GLY A 608 49.85 16.53 -6.51
CA GLY A 608 50.40 16.26 -7.85
C GLY A 608 49.70 15.17 -8.67
N ALA A 609 48.76 14.40 -8.10
CA ALA A 609 47.94 13.45 -8.86
C ALA A 609 46.55 14.07 -9.14
N GLU A 610 46.22 14.31 -10.41
CA GLU A 610 44.86 14.75 -10.76
C GLU A 610 43.86 13.59 -10.58
N PRO A 611 42.73 13.82 -9.87
CA PRO A 611 41.65 12.84 -9.77
C PRO A 611 41.09 12.50 -11.16
N ASP A 612 40.67 11.23 -11.37
CA ASP A 612 39.86 10.90 -12.55
C ASP A 612 38.47 11.54 -12.41
N TRP A 613 38.34 12.75 -12.95
CA TRP A 613 37.10 13.52 -12.92
C TRP A 613 35.91 12.77 -13.54
N LYS A 614 36.14 11.86 -14.52
CA LYS A 614 35.07 11.01 -15.08
C LYS A 614 34.63 9.96 -14.08
N ALA A 615 35.53 9.38 -13.30
CA ALA A 615 35.17 8.47 -12.20
C ALA A 615 34.41 9.21 -11.10
N VAL A 616 34.87 10.40 -10.70
CA VAL A 616 34.20 11.23 -9.68
C VAL A 616 32.78 11.60 -10.11
N ALA A 617 32.59 12.08 -11.35
CA ALA A 617 31.27 12.40 -11.89
C ALA A 617 30.35 11.16 -11.96
N ARG A 618 30.89 9.98 -12.31
CA ARG A 618 30.13 8.72 -12.30
C ARG A 618 29.70 8.33 -10.88
N GLN A 619 30.58 8.50 -9.90
CA GLN A 619 30.30 8.20 -8.49
C GLN A 619 29.21 9.09 -7.92
N VAL A 620 29.27 10.41 -8.14
CA VAL A 620 28.21 11.35 -7.70
C VAL A 620 26.86 10.99 -8.33
N ASN A 621 26.84 10.71 -9.64
CA ASN A 621 25.62 10.33 -10.34
C ASN A 621 25.09 8.94 -9.91
N HIS A 622 25.97 8.01 -9.57
CA HIS A 622 25.60 6.71 -8.99
C HIS A 622 24.95 6.93 -7.62
N ALA A 623 25.60 7.70 -6.74
CA ALA A 623 25.10 7.98 -5.40
C ALA A 623 23.72 8.66 -5.42
N LYS A 624 23.52 9.69 -6.26
CA LYS A 624 22.19 10.33 -6.41
C LYS A 624 21.11 9.35 -6.87
N ARG A 625 21.44 8.42 -7.77
CA ARG A 625 20.51 7.40 -8.28
C ARG A 625 20.18 6.35 -7.22
N GLU A 626 21.17 5.80 -6.54
CA GLU A 626 20.95 4.82 -5.47
C GLU A 626 20.18 5.43 -4.29
N TRP A 627 20.48 6.68 -3.93
CA TRP A 627 19.72 7.42 -2.91
C TRP A 627 18.23 7.51 -3.24
N SER A 628 17.92 7.83 -4.51
CA SER A 628 16.56 7.92 -5.02
C SER A 628 15.87 6.55 -5.11
N ARG A 629 16.58 5.52 -5.58
CA ARG A 629 16.07 4.15 -5.67
C ARG A 629 15.67 3.58 -4.32
N ASN A 630 16.45 3.89 -3.27
CA ASN A 630 16.20 3.43 -1.91
C ASN A 630 15.26 4.37 -1.12
N ARG A 631 14.46 5.20 -1.79
CA ARG A 631 13.47 6.07 -1.15
C ARG A 631 12.35 5.24 -0.49
N VAL A 632 11.98 5.64 0.74
CA VAL A 632 10.88 5.04 1.50
C VAL A 632 9.65 5.96 1.35
N PRO A 633 8.58 5.54 0.63
CA PRO A 633 7.48 6.44 0.23
C PRO A 633 6.59 6.98 1.37
N ASP A 634 6.47 6.26 2.49
CA ASP A 634 5.39 6.50 3.49
C ASP A 634 5.88 6.97 4.86
N ARG A 635 7.13 7.45 4.96
CA ARG A 635 7.68 7.97 6.22
C ARG A 635 8.30 9.33 6.02
N LYS A 636 8.27 10.15 7.08
CA LYS A 636 9.07 11.36 7.13
C LYS A 636 10.52 10.99 6.80
N PRO A 637 11.17 11.73 5.90
CA PRO A 637 12.56 11.48 5.58
C PRO A 637 13.39 11.50 6.86
N ASP A 638 14.34 10.58 6.94
CA ASP A 638 15.32 10.59 8.01
C ASP A 638 16.26 11.79 7.78
N LYS A 639 15.93 12.90 8.44
CA LYS A 639 16.67 14.16 8.31
C LYS A 639 18.15 14.00 8.66
N SER A 640 18.48 13.08 9.58
CA SER A 640 19.87 12.85 9.98
C SER A 640 20.67 12.22 8.85
N LEU A 641 20.08 11.22 8.20
CA LEU A 641 20.70 10.49 7.11
C LEU A 641 20.72 11.33 5.82
N GLU A 642 19.69 12.14 5.56
CA GLU A 642 19.67 13.14 4.49
C GLU A 642 20.76 14.21 4.66
N ALA A 643 20.92 14.75 5.87
CA ALA A 643 21.97 15.71 6.16
C ALA A 643 23.36 15.07 5.93
N ARG A 644 23.58 13.86 6.45
CA ARG A 644 24.83 13.11 6.27
C ARG A 644 25.15 12.87 4.79
N PHE A 645 24.17 12.47 3.97
CA PHE A 645 24.37 12.28 2.54
C PHE A 645 24.70 13.60 1.83
N SER A 646 23.98 14.68 2.14
CA SER A 646 24.25 16.01 1.59
C SER A 646 25.67 16.48 1.95
N ASP A 647 26.07 16.31 3.20
CA ASP A 647 27.39 16.69 3.69
C ASP A 647 28.51 15.86 3.06
N ALA A 648 28.29 14.56 2.85
CA ALA A 648 29.24 13.68 2.17
C ALA A 648 29.36 13.99 0.66
N LEU A 649 28.27 14.41 0.01
CA LEU A 649 28.22 14.67 -1.43
C LEU A 649 28.78 16.05 -1.81
N LYS A 650 28.49 17.07 -1.00
CA LYS A 650 28.84 18.48 -1.25
C LYS A 650 30.30 18.69 -1.68
N PRO A 651 31.30 18.07 -1.04
CA PRO A 651 32.70 18.30 -1.40
C PRO A 651 33.06 17.78 -2.81
N PHE A 652 32.42 16.72 -3.29
CA PHE A 652 32.57 16.23 -4.67
C PHE A 652 31.89 17.15 -5.68
N GLU A 653 30.71 17.66 -5.35
CA GLU A 653 29.98 18.60 -6.21
C GLU A 653 30.74 19.92 -6.39
N THR A 654 31.33 20.44 -5.31
CA THR A 654 32.17 21.65 -5.37
C THR A 654 33.39 21.42 -6.25
N ALA A 655 34.13 20.32 -6.06
CA ALA A 655 35.32 20.01 -6.86
C ALA A 655 34.99 19.81 -8.36
N LEU A 656 33.88 19.13 -8.68
CA LEU A 656 33.41 18.98 -10.06
C LEU A 656 33.00 20.32 -10.67
N ALA A 657 32.32 21.19 -9.91
CA ALA A 657 31.93 22.50 -10.40
C ALA A 657 33.15 23.35 -10.76
N GLU A 658 34.16 23.40 -9.89
CA GLU A 658 35.42 24.10 -10.18
C GLU A 658 36.12 23.53 -11.42
N GLN A 659 36.16 22.21 -11.58
CA GLN A 659 36.79 21.60 -12.75
C GLN A 659 36.02 21.87 -14.04
N TYR A 660 34.69 21.89 -13.98
CA TYR A 660 33.87 22.31 -15.11
C TYR A 660 34.19 23.75 -15.50
N ASP A 661 34.25 24.67 -14.53
CA ASP A 661 34.55 26.09 -14.80
C ASP A 661 35.95 26.28 -15.40
N ARG A 662 36.97 25.51 -14.96
CA ARG A 662 38.31 25.51 -15.58
C ARG A 662 38.26 25.05 -17.04
N ASN A 663 37.62 23.92 -17.31
CA ASN A 663 37.51 23.37 -18.67
C ASN A 663 36.67 24.26 -19.60
N THR A 664 35.65 24.96 -19.07
CA THR A 664 34.88 25.96 -19.81
C THR A 664 35.79 27.05 -20.33
N LYS A 665 36.61 27.65 -19.46
CA LYS A 665 37.56 28.71 -19.84
C LYS A 665 38.57 28.21 -20.87
N GLU A 666 39.08 26.99 -20.73
CA GLU A 666 40.00 26.41 -21.73
C GLU A 666 39.34 26.26 -23.10
N LYS A 667 38.10 25.80 -23.16
CA LYS A 667 37.36 25.66 -24.43
C LYS A 667 36.96 27.01 -25.03
N GLU A 668 36.61 28.00 -24.22
CA GLU A 668 36.40 29.39 -24.68
C GLU A 668 37.66 29.92 -25.37
N ILE A 669 38.86 29.71 -24.80
CA ILE A 669 40.13 30.09 -25.44
C ILE A 669 40.33 29.38 -26.79
N LEU A 670 39.92 28.10 -26.91
CA LEU A 670 40.01 27.37 -28.18
C LEU A 670 39.00 27.88 -29.23
N VAL A 671 37.80 28.28 -28.80
CA VAL A 671 36.81 28.95 -29.65
C VAL A 671 37.39 30.25 -30.21
N ASP A 672 37.96 31.10 -29.36
CA ASP A 672 38.56 32.37 -29.78
C ASP A 672 39.71 32.16 -30.77
N LYS A 673 40.57 31.17 -30.52
CA LYS A 673 41.66 30.79 -31.45
C LYS A 673 41.10 30.30 -32.79
N ALA A 674 40.04 29.50 -32.80
CA ALA A 674 39.41 29.02 -34.04
C ALA A 674 38.72 30.16 -34.79
N ALA A 675 38.08 31.09 -34.08
CA ALA A 675 37.47 32.28 -34.66
C ALA A 675 38.52 33.16 -35.36
N ALA A 676 39.67 33.39 -34.73
CA ALA A 676 40.80 34.12 -35.32
C ALA A 676 41.37 33.43 -36.58
N LEU A 677 41.45 32.10 -36.59
CA LEU A 677 41.87 31.34 -37.79
C LEU A 677 40.84 31.41 -38.92
N ALA A 678 39.55 31.50 -38.58
CA ALA A 678 38.47 31.56 -39.56
C ALA A 678 38.27 32.95 -40.18
N SER A 679 38.73 34.01 -39.52
CA SER A 679 38.66 35.39 -40.02
C SER A 679 39.87 35.82 -40.86
N GLY A 680 41.01 35.13 -40.75
CA GLY A 680 42.21 35.38 -41.55
C GLY A 680 42.26 34.59 -42.88
N ASP A 681 43.40 34.68 -43.58
CA ASP A 681 43.62 33.98 -44.85
C ASP A 681 43.64 32.46 -44.68
N ILE A 682 42.67 31.78 -45.31
CA ILE A 682 42.52 30.32 -45.19
C ILE A 682 43.49 29.61 -46.14
N THR A 683 44.63 29.20 -45.59
CA THR A 683 45.69 28.44 -46.28
C THR A 683 45.77 26.99 -45.78
N GLN A 684 46.62 26.17 -46.40
CA GLN A 684 46.90 24.82 -45.91
C GLN A 684 47.46 24.82 -44.48
N HIS A 685 48.22 25.85 -44.11
CA HIS A 685 48.77 26.03 -42.77
C HIS A 685 47.66 26.29 -41.74
N THR A 686 46.69 27.16 -42.04
CA THR A 686 45.56 27.42 -41.13
C THR A 686 44.67 26.19 -40.98
N ALA A 687 44.49 25.38 -42.02
CA ALA A 687 43.81 24.09 -41.92
C ALA A 687 44.53 23.09 -41.00
N ASN A 688 45.86 23.09 -40.97
CA ASN A 688 46.64 22.25 -40.05
C ASN A 688 46.59 22.78 -38.61
N GLN A 689 46.61 24.09 -38.40
CA GLN A 689 46.40 24.70 -37.08
C GLN A 689 44.98 24.41 -36.55
N ALA A 690 43.96 24.47 -37.42
CA ALA A 690 42.59 24.08 -37.10
C ALA A 690 42.48 22.60 -36.66
N LYS A 691 43.22 21.69 -37.32
CA LYS A 691 43.33 20.28 -36.87
C LYS A 691 43.99 20.15 -35.50
N SER A 692 45.02 20.94 -35.22
CA SER A 692 45.67 20.98 -33.91
C SER A 692 44.71 21.45 -32.81
N LEU A 693 43.96 22.52 -33.05
CA LEU A 693 42.92 23.00 -32.12
C LEU A 693 41.84 21.93 -31.86
N LEU A 694 41.43 21.18 -32.88
CA LEU A 694 40.49 20.07 -32.72
C LEU A 694 41.08 18.94 -31.87
N SER A 695 42.39 18.71 -31.94
CA SER A 695 43.07 17.72 -31.09
C SER A 695 43.13 18.19 -29.63
N THR A 696 43.46 19.46 -29.38
CA THR A 696 43.48 20.03 -28.02
C THR A 696 42.09 20.09 -27.42
N TRP A 697 41.05 20.38 -28.21
CA TRP A 697 39.65 20.34 -27.77
C TRP A 697 39.25 18.99 -27.18
N LYS A 698 39.70 17.89 -27.81
CA LYS A 698 39.42 16.51 -27.36
C LYS A 698 40.14 16.15 -26.06
N LEU A 699 41.23 16.86 -25.73
CA LEU A 699 42.01 16.63 -24.51
C LEU A 699 41.46 17.40 -23.31
N VAL A 700 40.77 18.53 -23.53
CA VAL A 700 40.10 19.25 -22.45
C VAL A 700 39.09 18.33 -21.76
N GLY A 701 39.12 18.33 -20.42
CA GLY A 701 38.40 17.38 -19.58
C GLY A 701 36.87 17.49 -19.64
N ILE A 702 36.21 16.80 -18.70
CA ILE A 702 34.75 16.78 -18.64
C ILE A 702 34.15 18.16 -18.31
N MET A 703 32.95 18.41 -18.80
CA MET A 703 32.21 19.64 -18.62
C MET A 703 30.72 19.38 -18.44
N ARG A 704 29.98 20.43 -18.07
CA ARG A 704 28.52 20.43 -18.13
C ARG A 704 28.10 20.26 -19.59
N ARG A 705 27.32 19.21 -19.88
CA ARG A 705 26.94 18.82 -21.25
C ARG A 705 26.35 19.96 -22.08
N LYS A 706 25.53 20.82 -21.46
CA LYS A 706 24.87 21.94 -22.16
C LYS A 706 25.88 23.01 -22.60
N GLU A 707 26.83 23.35 -21.74
CA GLU A 707 27.88 24.34 -22.02
C GLU A 707 28.88 23.80 -23.04
N ASP A 708 29.29 22.53 -22.89
CA ASP A 708 30.17 21.84 -23.83
C ASP A 708 29.57 21.81 -25.25
N GLN A 709 28.28 21.48 -25.36
CA GLN A 709 27.59 21.47 -26.66
C GLN A 709 27.50 22.86 -27.28
N ALA A 710 27.19 23.89 -26.50
CA ALA A 710 27.11 25.26 -26.99
C ALA A 710 28.46 25.74 -27.53
N LEU A 711 29.56 25.53 -26.77
CA LEU A 711 30.89 25.90 -27.22
C LEU A 711 31.34 25.06 -28.42
N TRP A 712 30.99 23.77 -28.48
CA TRP A 712 31.28 22.89 -29.61
C TRP A 712 30.62 23.38 -30.91
N GLU A 713 29.35 23.79 -30.86
CA GLU A 713 28.63 24.30 -32.04
C GLU A 713 29.33 25.53 -32.63
N VAL A 714 29.77 26.46 -31.77
CA VAL A 714 30.52 27.66 -32.18
C VAL A 714 31.90 27.28 -32.72
N PHE A 715 32.68 26.49 -31.97
CA PHE A 715 34.00 26.01 -32.38
C PHE A 715 33.97 25.28 -33.73
N ASN A 716 33.03 24.34 -33.89
CA ASN A 716 32.85 23.55 -35.09
C ASN A 716 32.33 24.40 -36.26
N GLY A 717 31.56 25.45 -35.99
CA GLY A 717 31.19 26.45 -36.99
C GLY A 717 32.42 27.12 -37.61
N HIS A 718 33.37 27.57 -36.79
CA HIS A 718 34.63 28.17 -37.26
C HIS A 718 35.50 27.17 -38.02
N LEU A 719 35.70 25.95 -37.49
CA LEU A 719 36.42 24.88 -38.20
C LEU A 719 35.75 24.52 -39.54
N GLY A 720 34.41 24.49 -39.56
CA GLY A 720 33.61 24.23 -40.75
C GLY A 720 33.85 25.26 -41.85
N SER A 721 34.03 26.54 -41.50
CA SER A 721 34.39 27.59 -42.47
C SER A 721 35.75 27.30 -43.12
N ILE A 722 36.76 26.99 -42.31
CA ILE A 722 38.14 26.72 -42.75
C ILE A 722 38.18 25.49 -43.69
N PHE A 723 37.58 24.37 -43.29
CA PHE A 723 37.59 23.14 -44.09
C PHE A 723 36.70 23.25 -45.35
N LYS A 724 35.58 23.99 -45.31
CA LYS A 724 34.76 24.23 -46.52
C LYS A 724 35.53 25.00 -47.57
N HIS A 725 36.26 26.05 -47.19
CA HIS A 725 37.10 26.81 -48.11
C HIS A 725 38.19 25.93 -48.73
N GLN A 726 38.89 25.14 -47.92
CA GLN A 726 39.90 24.19 -48.39
C GLN A 726 39.33 23.18 -49.41
N HIS A 727 38.16 22.59 -49.13
CA HIS A 727 37.50 21.67 -50.05
C HIS A 727 36.98 22.32 -51.32
N GLN A 728 36.61 23.61 -51.29
CA GLN A 728 36.23 24.36 -52.49
C GLN A 728 37.44 24.58 -53.41
N VAL A 729 38.58 25.01 -52.85
CA VAL A 729 39.83 25.19 -53.60
C VAL A 729 40.27 23.87 -54.26
N GLU A 730 40.21 22.75 -53.52
CA GLU A 730 40.57 21.43 -54.06
C GLU A 730 39.61 20.98 -55.18
N ARG A 731 38.30 21.20 -55.03
CA ARG A 731 37.31 20.89 -56.08
C ARG A 731 37.50 21.72 -57.34
N GLN A 732 37.85 23.00 -57.21
CA GLN A 732 38.15 23.86 -58.36
C GLN A 732 39.36 23.35 -59.15
N LYS A 733 40.43 22.94 -58.46
CA LYS A 733 41.60 22.30 -59.08
C LYS A 733 41.24 21.00 -59.80
N GLN A 734 40.44 20.14 -59.18
CA GLN A 734 40.01 18.89 -59.83
C GLN A 734 39.10 19.13 -61.04
N ARG A 735 38.20 20.11 -60.98
CA ARG A 735 37.33 20.48 -62.12
C ARG A 735 38.14 21.00 -63.30
N ALA A 736 39.09 21.91 -63.05
CA ALA A 736 39.98 22.42 -64.09
C ALA A 736 40.78 21.27 -64.75
N GLY A 737 41.32 20.33 -63.95
CA GLY A 737 42.02 19.16 -64.47
C GLY A 737 41.15 18.25 -65.37
N LEU A 738 39.86 18.06 -65.04
CA LEU A 738 38.94 17.27 -65.88
C LEU A 738 38.62 17.95 -67.21
N GLU A 739 38.49 19.29 -67.24
CA GLU A 739 38.28 20.06 -68.47
C GLU A 739 39.46 19.88 -69.44
N HIS A 740 40.71 19.90 -68.93
CA HIS A 740 41.90 19.58 -69.73
C HIS A 740 41.90 18.14 -70.28
N VAL A 741 41.44 17.15 -69.50
CA VAL A 741 41.33 15.75 -69.95
C VAL A 741 40.36 15.59 -71.12
N PHE A 742 39.21 16.27 -71.09
CA PHE A 742 38.23 16.20 -72.20
C PHE A 742 38.80 16.79 -73.49
N ARG A 743 39.44 17.95 -73.42
CA ARG A 743 40.05 18.57 -74.61
C ARG A 743 41.20 17.74 -75.17
N ALA A 744 42.05 17.18 -74.31
CA ALA A 744 43.13 16.27 -74.72
C ALA A 744 42.62 15.04 -75.48
N LYS A 745 41.51 14.42 -75.04
CA LYS A 745 40.90 13.29 -75.77
C LYS A 745 40.35 13.68 -77.13
N ASP A 746 39.77 14.88 -77.25
CA ASP A 746 39.24 15.37 -78.53
C ASP A 746 40.37 15.60 -79.54
N ILE A 747 41.48 16.22 -79.12
CA ILE A 747 42.67 16.39 -79.96
C ILE A 747 43.21 15.04 -80.46
N ILE A 748 43.34 14.05 -79.58
CA ILE A 748 43.80 12.70 -79.95
C ILE A 748 42.85 12.06 -80.98
N LYS A 749 41.54 12.26 -80.84
CA LYS A 749 40.53 11.76 -81.78
C LYS A 749 40.67 12.42 -83.15
N GLN A 750 40.93 13.73 -83.19
CA GLN A 750 41.15 14.47 -84.44
C GLN A 750 42.42 13.98 -85.16
N LEU A 751 43.54 13.84 -84.45
CA LEU A 751 44.78 13.27 -85.01
C LEU A 751 44.58 11.84 -85.55
N LYS A 752 43.88 10.97 -84.83
CA LYS A 752 43.54 9.61 -85.30
C LYS A 752 42.64 9.61 -86.55
N LYS A 753 41.82 10.64 -86.75
CA LYS A 753 40.98 10.80 -87.94
C LYS A 753 41.84 11.18 -89.15
N LEU A 754 42.79 12.11 -88.98
CA LEU A 754 43.73 12.52 -90.04
C LEU A 754 44.59 11.34 -90.51
N ALA A 755 45.06 10.49 -89.59
CA ALA A 755 45.84 9.30 -89.92
C ALA A 755 45.08 8.22 -90.73
N ARG A 756 43.78 8.36 -91.00
CA ARG A 756 42.99 7.41 -91.81
C ARG A 756 42.76 7.87 -93.25
N GLY A 757 43.10 9.11 -93.59
CA GLY A 757 42.94 9.64 -94.95
C GLY A 757 44.04 9.19 -95.90
N ASP A 758 43.78 9.28 -97.21
CA ASP A 758 44.76 9.01 -98.27
C ASP A 758 45.77 10.15 -98.48
N SER A 759 45.42 11.36 -98.02
CA SER A 759 46.26 12.56 -98.01
C SER A 759 46.19 13.22 -96.63
N LEU A 760 47.30 13.78 -96.17
CA LEU A 760 47.44 14.33 -94.83
C LEU A 760 47.81 15.81 -94.90
N ASP A 761 47.09 16.65 -94.15
CA ASP A 761 47.42 18.08 -93.98
C ASP A 761 48.40 18.25 -92.82
N GLU A 762 49.63 18.62 -93.14
CA GLU A 762 50.72 18.82 -92.17
C GLU A 762 50.45 19.98 -91.22
N SER A 763 49.76 21.03 -91.69
CA SER A 763 49.48 22.22 -90.89
C SER A 763 48.47 21.91 -89.78
N GLU A 764 47.48 21.06 -90.07
CA GLU A 764 46.46 20.64 -89.12
C GLU A 764 47.06 19.76 -88.01
N VAL A 765 47.95 18.83 -88.35
CA VAL A 765 48.64 17.98 -87.35
C VAL A 765 49.53 18.79 -86.40
N GLN A 766 50.24 19.80 -86.92
CA GLN A 766 51.09 20.67 -86.09
C GLN A 766 50.26 21.52 -85.12
N SER A 767 49.14 22.12 -85.58
CA SER A 767 48.26 22.93 -84.72
C SER A 767 47.63 22.14 -83.57
N LEU A 768 47.19 20.91 -83.84
CA LEU A 768 46.64 20.02 -82.82
C LEU A 768 47.71 19.58 -81.80
N SER A 769 48.96 19.43 -82.24
CA SER A 769 50.07 19.10 -81.34
C SER A 769 50.41 20.24 -80.37
N THR A 770 50.44 21.49 -80.85
CA THR A 770 50.75 22.65 -79.98
C THR A 770 49.63 22.89 -78.97
N GLU A 771 48.37 22.74 -79.38
CA GLU A 771 47.24 22.87 -78.47
C GLU A 771 47.27 21.82 -77.35
N PHE A 772 47.64 20.57 -77.67
CA PHE A 772 47.76 19.50 -76.67
C PHE A 772 48.83 19.81 -75.61
N GLN A 773 49.95 20.42 -76.02
CA GLN A 773 51.04 20.77 -75.11
C GLN A 773 50.68 21.94 -74.17
N ALA A 774 49.77 22.83 -74.59
CA ALA A 774 49.29 23.94 -73.74
C ALA A 774 48.38 23.48 -72.59
N LEU A 775 47.80 22.28 -72.65
CA LEU A 775 46.87 21.71 -71.65
C LEU A 775 47.57 21.02 -70.47
N ALA A 776 48.86 21.29 -70.22
CA ALA A 776 49.80 20.45 -69.45
C ALA A 776 49.44 20.06 -67.99
N GLU A 777 48.34 20.56 -67.43
CA GLU A 777 47.86 20.20 -66.08
C GLU A 777 46.74 19.13 -66.15
N PHE A 778 47.16 17.87 -66.13
CA PHE A 778 46.25 16.71 -66.07
C PHE A 778 46.24 16.07 -64.68
N PRO A 779 45.10 15.51 -64.24
CA PRO A 779 45.04 14.59 -63.11
C PRO A 779 46.02 13.42 -63.29
N GLU A 780 46.71 13.02 -62.20
CA GLU A 780 47.78 12.01 -62.24
C GLU A 780 47.34 10.68 -62.87
N ARG A 781 46.09 10.28 -62.64
CA ARG A 781 45.51 9.03 -63.17
C ARG A 781 45.45 9.00 -64.70
N ASP A 782 45.10 10.13 -65.32
CA ASP A 782 44.80 10.20 -66.75
C ASP A 782 46.03 10.65 -67.57
N ARG A 783 47.00 11.33 -66.93
CA ARG A 783 48.22 11.86 -67.56
C ARG A 783 48.98 10.82 -68.39
N LYS A 784 49.21 9.62 -67.83
CA LYS A 784 50.01 8.57 -68.48
C LYS A 784 49.37 8.07 -69.77
N PHE A 785 48.04 7.88 -69.77
CA PHE A 785 47.32 7.33 -70.91
C PHE A 785 47.12 8.37 -72.01
N LEU A 786 46.79 9.61 -71.66
CA LEU A 786 46.64 10.72 -72.63
C LEU A 786 47.95 10.97 -73.40
N LEU A 787 49.09 11.01 -72.71
CA LEU A 787 50.40 11.18 -73.34
C LEU A 787 50.75 10.02 -74.29
N ARG A 788 50.43 8.78 -73.90
CA ARG A 788 50.67 7.60 -74.74
C ARG A 788 49.81 7.63 -76.00
N ASP A 789 48.51 7.88 -75.85
CA ASP A 789 47.55 7.83 -76.95
C ASP A 789 47.75 8.99 -77.94
N PHE A 790 48.23 10.15 -77.45
CA PHE A 790 48.67 11.27 -78.29
C PHE A 790 49.88 10.92 -79.14
N ARG A 791 50.93 10.32 -78.56
CA ARG A 791 52.12 9.86 -79.33
C ARG A 791 51.73 8.86 -80.41
N GLN A 792 50.88 7.88 -80.08
CA GLN A 792 50.40 6.91 -81.06
C GLN A 792 49.62 7.56 -82.22
N ALA A 793 48.87 8.62 -81.96
CA ALA A 793 48.14 9.34 -83.01
C ALA A 793 49.11 10.09 -83.95
N LEU A 794 50.17 10.71 -83.42
CA LEU A 794 51.21 11.34 -84.22
C LEU A 794 52.00 10.33 -85.07
N ASP A 795 52.40 9.19 -84.49
CA ASP A 795 53.10 8.13 -85.21
C ASP A 795 52.26 7.59 -86.39
N ALA A 796 50.95 7.50 -86.21
CA ALA A 796 50.04 7.06 -87.26
C ALA A 796 49.98 8.07 -88.43
N CYS A 797 49.95 9.38 -88.14
CA CYS A 797 50.02 10.41 -89.18
C CYS A 797 51.33 10.34 -89.98
N SER A 798 52.47 10.15 -89.32
CA SER A 798 53.78 10.05 -89.99
C SER A 798 53.86 8.87 -90.98
N ARG A 799 53.28 7.71 -90.64
CA ARG A 799 53.26 6.54 -91.55
C ARG A 799 52.50 6.77 -92.86
N VAL A 800 51.44 7.58 -92.83
CA VAL A 800 50.66 7.90 -94.04
C VAL A 800 51.52 8.70 -95.03
N GLN A 801 52.34 9.64 -94.53
CA GLN A 801 53.26 10.43 -95.36
C GLN A 801 54.33 9.56 -96.03
N ASP A 802 54.95 8.64 -95.29
CA ASP A 802 55.99 7.76 -95.80
C ASP A 802 55.48 6.81 -96.89
N ASN A 803 54.23 6.33 -96.79
CA ASN A 803 53.66 5.46 -97.80
C ASN A 803 53.32 6.21 -99.10
N ALA A 804 52.85 7.45 -98.99
CA ALA A 804 52.54 8.29 -100.15
C ALA A 804 53.81 8.63 -100.95
N SER A 805 54.95 8.87 -100.29
CA SER A 805 56.21 9.18 -100.96
C SER A 805 56.76 7.99 -101.76
N ARG A 806 56.74 6.78 -101.19
CA ARG A 806 57.21 5.54 -101.86
C ARG A 806 56.43 5.24 -103.14
N ARG A 807 55.11 5.42 -103.14
CA ARG A 807 54.26 5.19 -104.32
C ARG A 807 54.64 6.09 -105.51
N ARG A 808 55.04 7.34 -105.24
CA ARG A 808 55.43 8.31 -106.30
C ARG A 808 56.73 7.91 -107.00
N ILE A 809 57.73 7.45 -106.24
CA ILE A 809 59.04 7.06 -106.78
C ILE A 809 58.90 5.84 -107.71
N GLN A 810 58.08 4.87 -107.34
CA GLN A 810 57.90 3.65 -108.13
C GLN A 810 57.22 3.94 -109.48
N ALA A 811 56.22 4.81 -109.51
CA ALA A 811 55.54 5.22 -110.75
C ALA A 811 56.51 5.89 -111.74
N GLU A 812 57.42 6.73 -111.24
CA GLU A 812 58.40 7.42 -112.10
C GLU A 812 59.34 6.43 -112.82
N LEU A 813 59.81 5.38 -112.14
CA LEU A 813 60.73 4.39 -112.72
C LEU A 813 60.10 3.57 -113.85
N GLU A 814 58.82 3.22 -113.71
CA GLU A 814 58.08 2.48 -114.74
C GLU A 814 57.93 3.30 -116.02
N GLU A 815 57.68 4.61 -115.89
CA GLU A 815 57.56 5.52 -117.03
C GLU A 815 58.88 5.68 -117.80
N ARG A 816 60.03 5.75 -117.11
CA ARG A 816 61.35 5.87 -117.76
C ARG A 816 61.61 4.74 -118.75
N ARG A 817 61.31 3.49 -118.37
CA ARG A 817 61.52 2.30 -119.21
C ARG A 817 60.60 2.28 -120.43
N ARG A 818 59.34 2.71 -120.24
CA ARG A 818 58.35 2.81 -121.30
C ARG A 818 58.81 3.73 -122.43
N LEU A 819 59.31 4.92 -122.09
CA LEU A 819 59.79 5.92 -123.06
C LEU A 819 61.03 5.44 -123.84
N VAL A 820 61.96 4.75 -123.19
CA VAL A 820 63.14 4.17 -123.88
C VAL A 820 62.73 3.11 -124.89
N GLY A 821 61.78 2.23 -124.54
CA GLY A 821 61.27 1.21 -125.46
C GLY A 821 60.63 1.80 -126.73
N LEU A 822 59.99 2.97 -126.63
CA LEU A 822 59.45 3.69 -127.79
C LEU A 822 60.56 4.22 -128.72
N CYS A 823 61.65 4.76 -128.17
CA CYS A 823 62.80 5.17 -128.98
C CYS A 823 63.40 3.98 -129.75
N GLU A 824 63.58 2.84 -129.08
CA GLU A 824 64.18 1.65 -129.68
C GLU A 824 63.32 1.07 -130.82
N GLN A 825 61.99 1.17 -130.74
CA GLN A 825 61.09 0.76 -131.82
C GLN A 825 61.32 1.58 -133.11
N LEU A 826 61.46 2.91 -133.00
CA LEU A 826 61.77 3.77 -134.14
C LEU A 826 63.17 3.51 -134.70
N GLU A 827 64.15 3.31 -133.82
CA GLU A 827 65.53 3.05 -134.21
C GLU A 827 65.68 1.72 -134.97
N GLN A 828 64.93 0.68 -134.59
CA GLN A 828 64.90 -0.59 -135.33
C GLN A 828 64.38 -0.42 -136.75
N ALA A 829 63.41 0.48 -136.94
CA ALA A 829 62.82 0.76 -138.23
C ALA A 829 63.78 1.55 -139.16
N VAL A 830 64.68 2.35 -138.60
CA VAL A 830 65.75 3.04 -139.36
C VAL A 830 66.75 2.04 -139.97
N GLU A 831 67.13 1.00 -139.22
CA GLU A 831 68.11 0.01 -139.69
C GLU A 831 67.53 -0.92 -140.77
N HIS A 832 66.26 -1.28 -140.63
CA HIS A 832 65.55 -2.20 -141.52
C HIS A 832 64.30 -1.56 -142.12
N PRO A 833 64.45 -0.63 -143.07
CA PRO A 833 63.31 0.06 -143.66
C PRO A 833 62.34 -0.89 -144.38
N ASP A 834 62.79 -2.05 -144.87
CA ASP A 834 61.94 -3.08 -145.46
C ASP A 834 60.92 -3.69 -144.47
N THR A 835 61.13 -3.49 -143.17
CA THR A 835 60.26 -4.00 -142.08
C THR A 835 59.38 -2.92 -141.45
N LEU A 836 59.36 -1.70 -142.00
CA LEU A 836 58.51 -0.61 -141.54
C LEU A 836 57.02 -0.90 -141.78
N SER A 837 56.21 -0.82 -140.72
CA SER A 837 54.77 -0.67 -140.83
C SER A 837 54.44 0.78 -141.17
N ASP A 838 53.49 1.02 -142.08
CA ASP A 838 53.03 2.37 -142.46
C ASP A 838 52.53 3.20 -141.24
N THR A 839 52.16 2.55 -140.12
CA THR A 839 51.59 3.22 -138.92
C THR A 839 52.58 3.46 -137.78
N LEU A 840 53.82 2.98 -137.85
CA LEU A 840 54.73 2.94 -136.69
C LEU A 840 54.98 4.32 -136.07
N VAL A 841 55.14 5.36 -136.90
CA VAL A 841 55.41 6.73 -136.43
C VAL A 841 54.22 7.29 -135.64
N ASP A 842 52.99 7.06 -136.11
CA ASP A 842 51.78 7.51 -135.43
C ASP A 842 51.57 6.76 -134.12
N ASP A 843 51.80 5.45 -134.11
CA ASP A 843 51.67 4.58 -132.93
C ASP A 843 52.64 5.02 -131.82
N VAL A 844 53.91 5.28 -132.16
CA VAL A 844 54.91 5.76 -131.19
C VAL A 844 54.62 7.17 -130.71
N THR A 845 54.15 8.05 -131.59
CA THR A 845 53.81 9.44 -131.24
C THR A 845 52.65 9.47 -130.25
N HIS A 846 51.57 8.72 -130.51
CA HIS A 846 50.44 8.60 -129.59
C HIS A 846 50.84 7.91 -128.29
N ALA A 847 51.64 6.85 -128.35
CA ALA A 847 52.12 6.17 -127.14
C ALA A 847 52.97 7.12 -126.27
N TRP A 848 53.80 7.99 -126.85
CA TRP A 848 54.63 8.92 -126.10
C TRP A 848 53.79 9.84 -125.19
N GLU A 849 52.63 10.30 -125.68
CA GLU A 849 51.75 11.26 -124.98
C GLU A 849 50.73 10.60 -124.02
N ALA A 850 50.65 9.27 -123.96
CA ALA A 850 49.59 8.55 -123.26
C ALA A 850 49.71 8.48 -121.72
N SER A 851 50.81 8.92 -121.10
CA SER A 851 51.06 8.77 -119.65
C SER A 851 51.00 10.10 -118.88
N ASP A 852 50.23 10.13 -117.79
CA ASP A 852 50.18 11.26 -116.84
C ASP A 852 51.38 11.29 -115.88
N THR A 853 52.14 10.19 -115.81
CA THR A 853 53.33 10.11 -114.96
C THR A 853 54.48 10.83 -115.65
N ARG A 854 55.09 11.79 -114.95
CA ARG A 854 56.22 12.54 -115.50
C ARG A 854 57.53 12.00 -114.95
N VAL A 855 58.48 11.76 -115.84
CA VAL A 855 59.89 11.57 -115.47
C VAL A 855 60.55 12.92 -115.16
N SER A 856 61.70 12.89 -114.49
CA SER A 856 62.56 14.07 -114.35
C SER A 856 62.66 14.87 -115.67
N PRO A 857 62.51 16.21 -115.62
CA PRO A 857 62.46 17.05 -116.82
C PRO A 857 63.71 16.90 -117.69
N GLU A 858 64.90 16.77 -117.08
CA GLU A 858 66.17 16.59 -117.79
C GLU A 858 66.17 15.31 -118.64
N LEU A 859 65.85 14.17 -118.03
CA LEU A 859 65.78 12.87 -118.72
C LEU A 859 64.70 12.87 -119.81
N GLY A 860 63.55 13.48 -119.53
CA GLY A 860 62.46 13.64 -120.50
C GLY A 860 62.92 14.35 -121.77
N THR A 861 63.68 15.46 -121.64
CA THR A 861 64.20 16.19 -122.81
C THR A 861 65.22 15.40 -123.62
N LEU A 862 66.08 14.60 -122.98
CA LEU A 862 67.09 13.79 -123.67
C LEU A 862 66.46 12.62 -124.45
N LEU A 863 65.48 11.94 -123.86
CA LEU A 863 64.73 10.87 -124.54
C LEU A 863 63.93 11.42 -125.72
N GLN A 864 63.36 12.61 -125.60
CA GLN A 864 62.69 13.28 -126.71
C GLN A 864 63.66 13.56 -127.88
N LYS A 865 64.87 14.04 -127.59
CA LYS A 865 65.91 14.22 -128.62
C LYS A 865 66.30 12.91 -129.32
N ARG A 866 66.42 11.81 -128.57
CA ARG A 866 66.72 10.48 -129.12
C ARG A 866 65.62 10.01 -130.09
N ARG A 867 64.35 10.19 -129.70
CA ARG A 867 63.19 9.91 -130.54
C ARG A 867 63.20 10.75 -131.83
N ASP A 868 63.37 12.06 -131.69
CA ASP A 868 63.31 12.99 -132.82
C ASP A 868 64.46 12.75 -133.82
N ALA A 869 65.63 12.33 -133.34
CA ALA A 869 66.75 11.90 -134.18
C ALA A 869 66.40 10.62 -134.97
N ALA A 870 65.75 9.63 -134.35
CA ALA A 870 65.28 8.43 -135.05
C ALA A 870 64.24 8.76 -136.12
N LEU A 871 63.28 9.65 -135.82
CA LEU A 871 62.30 10.15 -136.79
C LEU A 871 62.95 10.90 -137.96
N HIS A 872 63.96 11.73 -137.69
CA HIS A 872 64.71 12.43 -138.73
C HIS A 872 65.40 11.45 -139.69
N HIS A 873 66.00 10.39 -139.16
CA HIS A 873 66.63 9.35 -139.98
C HIS A 873 65.61 8.61 -140.85
N LEU A 874 64.46 8.22 -140.28
CA LEU A 874 63.35 7.59 -141.02
C LEU A 874 62.85 8.46 -142.17
N ASN A 875 62.54 9.72 -141.89
CA ASN A 875 61.94 10.63 -142.88
C ASN A 875 62.88 10.97 -144.04
N ASN A 876 64.19 11.04 -143.76
CA ASN A 876 65.19 11.44 -144.75
C ASN A 876 65.92 10.26 -145.40
N GLY A 877 65.61 9.01 -145.02
CA GLY A 877 66.30 7.81 -145.51
C GLY A 877 67.80 7.79 -145.18
N THR A 878 68.20 8.46 -144.10
CA THR A 878 69.60 8.51 -143.66
C THR A 878 69.83 7.51 -142.53
N GLN A 879 71.07 7.10 -142.30
CA GLN A 879 71.40 6.21 -141.20
C GLN A 879 72.22 6.93 -140.12
N PRO A 880 72.03 6.60 -138.83
CA PRO A 880 72.88 7.08 -137.76
C PRO A 880 74.29 6.48 -137.87
N ASP A 881 75.26 7.13 -137.24
CA ASP A 881 76.63 6.60 -137.13
C ASP A 881 76.65 5.46 -136.10
N TYR A 882 76.30 4.27 -136.57
CA TYR A 882 76.27 3.07 -135.74
C TYR A 882 77.64 2.73 -135.14
N ALA A 883 78.74 3.02 -135.84
CA ALA A 883 80.08 2.70 -135.36
C ALA A 883 80.48 3.61 -134.19
N ALA A 884 80.18 4.91 -134.28
CA ALA A 884 80.40 5.84 -133.18
C ALA A 884 79.53 5.49 -131.95
N ASN A 885 78.24 5.18 -132.17
CA ASN A 885 77.33 4.78 -131.10
C ASN A 885 77.74 3.45 -130.44
N GLU A 886 78.26 2.49 -131.21
CA GLU A 886 78.75 1.21 -130.66
C GLU A 886 79.97 1.42 -129.77
N SER A 887 80.88 2.31 -130.16
CA SER A 887 82.00 2.71 -129.32
C SER A 887 81.52 3.35 -128.02
N LEU A 888 80.61 4.33 -128.10
CA LEU A 888 80.07 5.01 -126.91
C LEU A 888 79.36 4.03 -125.96
N ARG A 889 78.52 3.12 -126.49
CA ARG A 889 77.84 2.12 -125.67
C ARG A 889 78.81 1.14 -125.04
N ARG A 890 79.86 0.70 -125.74
CA ARG A 890 80.92 -0.14 -125.15
C ARG A 890 81.68 0.60 -124.05
N ASP A 891 81.99 1.87 -124.25
CA ASP A 891 82.69 2.69 -123.25
C ASP A 891 81.80 2.92 -122.00
N LEU A 892 80.49 3.14 -122.18
CA LEU A 892 79.52 3.21 -121.08
C LEU A 892 79.40 1.88 -120.32
N LEU A 893 79.34 0.75 -121.04
CA LEU A 893 79.31 -0.56 -120.40
C LEU A 893 80.57 -0.82 -119.59
N ILE A 894 81.74 -0.41 -120.07
CA ILE A 894 82.99 -0.52 -119.31
C ILE A 894 82.92 0.33 -118.05
N ARG A 895 82.43 1.59 -118.15
CA ARG A 895 82.21 2.46 -116.97
C ARG A 895 81.26 1.81 -115.96
N MET A 896 80.16 1.23 -116.44
CA MET A 896 79.19 0.52 -115.59
C MET A 896 79.77 -0.76 -114.98
N GLU A 897 80.49 -1.56 -115.76
CA GLU A 897 81.14 -2.80 -115.30
C GLU A 897 82.23 -2.50 -114.26
N VAL A 898 82.99 -1.41 -114.43
CA VAL A 898 83.96 -0.95 -113.41
C VAL A 898 83.24 -0.48 -112.15
N ALA A 899 82.17 0.33 -112.28
CA ALA A 899 81.38 0.79 -111.14
C ALA A 899 80.69 -0.36 -110.38
N ALA A 900 80.24 -1.40 -111.09
CA ALA A 900 79.58 -2.58 -110.55
C ALA A 900 80.55 -3.72 -110.17
N GLY A 901 81.85 -3.59 -110.46
CA GLY A 901 82.86 -4.62 -110.17
C GLY A 901 82.71 -5.92 -110.99
N ILE A 902 82.16 -5.85 -112.20
CA ILE A 902 81.96 -6.99 -113.12
C ILE A 902 83.12 -7.07 -114.12
N ASP A 903 83.50 -8.26 -114.57
CA ASP A 903 84.55 -8.45 -115.59
C ASP A 903 84.06 -8.11 -117.00
N THR A 904 84.93 -7.44 -117.77
CA THR A 904 84.67 -7.09 -119.18
C THR A 904 85.02 -8.27 -120.11
N PRO A 905 84.20 -8.56 -121.14
CA PRO A 905 84.45 -9.60 -122.13
C PRO A 905 85.81 -9.46 -122.84
N ALA A 906 86.33 -10.57 -123.37
CA ALA A 906 87.66 -10.63 -123.99
C ALA A 906 87.89 -9.59 -125.10
N GLU A 907 86.86 -9.31 -125.90
CA GLU A 907 86.88 -8.33 -127.01
C GLU A 907 87.18 -6.89 -126.54
N ASP A 908 86.69 -6.52 -125.35
CA ASP A 908 86.77 -5.16 -124.80
C ASP A 908 87.79 -5.03 -123.65
N LYS A 909 88.55 -6.08 -123.32
CA LYS A 909 89.58 -6.02 -122.26
C LYS A 909 90.64 -4.95 -122.53
N ALA A 910 91.01 -4.75 -123.79
CA ALA A 910 91.95 -3.70 -124.18
C ALA A 910 91.36 -2.30 -123.91
N ARG A 911 90.08 -2.07 -124.25
CA ARG A 911 89.36 -0.81 -123.96
C ARG A 911 89.22 -0.57 -122.46
N ARG A 912 88.93 -1.61 -121.68
CA ARG A 912 88.89 -1.51 -120.21
C ARG A 912 90.25 -1.15 -119.63
N MET A 913 91.32 -1.79 -120.09
CA MET A 913 92.67 -1.47 -119.61
C MET A 913 93.03 -0.01 -119.94
N GLN A 914 92.65 0.48 -121.13
CA GLN A 914 92.83 1.88 -121.51
C GLN A 914 92.03 2.85 -120.63
N TYR A 915 90.75 2.55 -120.37
CA TYR A 915 89.90 3.32 -119.45
C TYR A 915 90.48 3.32 -118.03
N GLN A 916 90.88 2.15 -117.50
CA GLN A 916 91.48 2.03 -116.19
C GLN A 916 92.85 2.72 -116.09
N LEU A 917 93.67 2.73 -117.15
CA LEU A 917 94.93 3.47 -117.21
C LEU A 917 94.72 4.99 -117.23
N GLN A 918 93.77 5.48 -118.03
CA GLN A 918 93.39 6.90 -118.07
C GLN A 918 92.87 7.36 -116.70
N HIS A 919 92.02 6.57 -116.06
CA HIS A 919 91.49 6.88 -114.73
C HIS A 919 92.41 6.48 -113.57
N LEU A 920 93.51 5.75 -113.79
CA LEU A 920 94.54 5.49 -112.77
C LEU A 920 95.36 6.76 -112.45
N GLN A 921 95.49 7.67 -113.42
CA GLN A 921 96.12 8.99 -113.19
C GLN A 921 95.20 9.96 -112.43
N GLU A 922 93.88 9.78 -112.52
CA GLU A 922 92.88 10.50 -111.72
C GLU A 922 92.61 9.80 -110.37
N GLY A 923 93.00 8.53 -110.22
CA GLY A 923 92.66 7.62 -109.12
C GLY A 923 93.59 7.59 -107.90
N MET A 924 94.42 8.62 -107.66
CA MET A 924 95.18 8.73 -106.39
C MET A 924 94.42 9.42 -105.24
N THR A 925 93.14 9.75 -105.42
CA THR A 925 92.26 10.14 -104.32
C THR A 925 91.21 9.06 -104.06
N SER A 926 91.41 8.30 -103.00
CA SER A 926 90.50 7.26 -102.51
C SER A 926 89.19 7.85 -101.99
N ALA A 927 88.14 7.78 -102.79
CA ALA A 927 86.73 7.84 -102.42
C ALA A 927 85.94 7.14 -103.54
N GLY A 928 84.99 6.25 -103.36
CA GLY A 928 84.41 5.61 -102.19
C GLY A 928 83.38 4.61 -102.72
N LEU A 929 83.22 3.47 -102.05
CA LEU A 929 82.18 2.46 -102.36
C LEU A 929 80.72 2.99 -102.14
N GLY A 930 80.56 4.26 -101.77
CA GLY A 930 79.28 4.94 -101.61
C GLY A 930 78.78 5.68 -102.86
N ASP A 931 79.67 6.02 -103.80
CA ASP A 931 79.30 6.70 -105.05
C ASP A 931 78.85 5.73 -106.14
N SER A 932 79.14 4.42 -106.00
CA SER A 932 78.83 3.43 -107.04
C SER A 932 77.36 3.44 -107.46
N ARG A 933 76.42 3.62 -106.52
CA ARG A 933 74.98 3.63 -106.84
C ARG A 933 74.55 4.91 -107.56
N GLN A 934 75.00 6.08 -107.10
CA GLN A 934 74.70 7.36 -107.77
C GLN A 934 75.37 7.42 -109.15
N VAL A 935 76.61 6.93 -109.25
CA VAL A 935 77.33 6.78 -110.52
C VAL A 935 76.61 5.82 -111.45
N LEU A 936 76.12 4.68 -110.96
CA LEU A 936 75.32 3.76 -111.78
C LEU A 936 73.99 4.38 -112.22
N GLU A 937 73.29 5.14 -111.37
CA GLU A 937 72.06 5.86 -111.74
C GLU A 937 72.33 6.95 -112.80
N GLN A 938 73.46 7.66 -112.72
CA GLN A 938 73.89 8.62 -113.75
C GLN A 938 74.26 7.92 -115.06
N LEU A 939 75.06 6.85 -114.98
CA LEU A 939 75.42 6.04 -116.15
C LEU A 939 74.19 5.41 -116.80
N GLU A 940 73.18 5.01 -116.03
CA GLU A 940 71.91 4.51 -116.56
C GLU A 940 71.20 5.59 -117.37
N GLN A 941 71.12 6.83 -116.86
CA GLN A 941 70.54 7.93 -117.64
C GLN A 941 71.32 8.18 -118.93
N GLU A 942 72.65 8.12 -118.90
CA GLU A 942 73.49 8.20 -120.11
C GLU A 942 73.17 7.03 -121.06
N TRP A 943 73.15 5.80 -120.58
CA TRP A 943 72.84 4.60 -121.37
C TRP A 943 71.48 4.70 -122.07
N MET A 944 70.44 5.09 -121.32
CA MET A 944 69.09 5.25 -121.84
C MET A 944 68.97 6.36 -122.90
N THR A 945 69.90 7.31 -122.93
CA THR A 945 69.85 8.46 -123.86
C THR A 945 70.82 8.30 -125.03
N THR A 946 71.74 7.34 -124.99
CA THR A 946 72.64 7.05 -126.12
C THR A 946 71.92 6.51 -127.35
N GLY A 947 72.39 6.94 -128.52
CA GLY A 947 71.84 6.55 -129.82
C GLY A 947 71.95 5.05 -130.14
N PRO A 948 71.32 4.61 -131.24
CA PRO A 948 71.22 3.19 -131.59
C PRO A 948 72.53 2.61 -132.11
N VAL A 949 72.69 1.30 -131.91
CA VAL A 949 73.75 0.45 -132.47
C VAL A 949 73.13 -0.58 -133.42
N ARG A 950 73.92 -1.17 -134.31
CA ARG A 950 73.40 -2.22 -135.20
C ARG A 950 72.79 -3.37 -134.40
N ARG A 951 71.67 -3.89 -134.90
CA ARG A 951 70.92 -4.98 -134.25
C ARG A 951 71.75 -6.23 -134.01
N SER A 952 72.73 -6.50 -134.87
CA SER A 952 73.68 -7.61 -134.70
C SER A 952 74.49 -7.55 -133.40
N VAL A 953 74.65 -6.37 -132.80
CA VAL A 953 75.43 -6.14 -131.58
C VAL A 953 74.57 -5.65 -130.41
N HIS A 954 73.38 -5.08 -130.69
CA HIS A 954 72.47 -4.52 -129.67
C HIS A 954 72.17 -5.48 -128.51
N ASP A 955 71.69 -6.69 -128.78
CA ASP A 955 71.27 -7.64 -127.73
C ASP A 955 72.45 -8.06 -126.83
N ALA A 956 73.65 -8.16 -127.41
CA ALA A 956 74.87 -8.48 -126.67
C ALA A 956 75.28 -7.35 -125.72
N LEU A 957 75.19 -6.08 -126.17
CA LEU A 957 75.47 -4.92 -125.34
C LEU A 957 74.38 -4.70 -124.28
N ASN A 958 73.11 -4.87 -124.62
CA ASN A 958 72.00 -4.72 -123.68
C ASN A 958 72.03 -5.78 -122.57
N SER A 959 72.39 -7.02 -122.92
CA SER A 959 72.60 -8.10 -121.93
C SER A 959 73.72 -7.77 -120.93
N ARG A 960 74.76 -7.05 -121.36
CA ARG A 960 75.82 -6.57 -120.47
C ARG A 960 75.33 -5.44 -119.56
N TYR A 961 74.57 -4.49 -120.11
CA TYR A 961 73.96 -3.41 -119.32
C TYR A 961 73.06 -3.97 -118.21
N LEU A 962 72.16 -4.90 -118.54
CA LEU A 962 71.29 -5.52 -117.55
C LEU A 962 72.08 -6.24 -116.45
N LYS A 963 73.19 -6.90 -116.79
CA LYS A 963 74.06 -7.53 -115.78
C LYS A 963 74.78 -6.51 -114.90
N ALA A 964 75.20 -5.38 -115.46
CA ALA A 964 75.86 -4.31 -114.71
C ALA A 964 74.90 -3.53 -113.81
N PHE A 965 73.63 -3.41 -114.21
CA PHE A 965 72.63 -2.60 -113.50
C PHE A 965 71.71 -3.39 -112.55
N GLN A 966 71.50 -4.71 -112.76
CA GLN A 966 70.65 -5.55 -111.89
C GLN A 966 71.36 -6.08 -110.62
N ARG A 967 72.48 -5.46 -110.20
CA ARG A 967 73.15 -5.78 -108.93
C ARG A 967 73.09 -4.63 -107.94
#